data_AF-A0AAV5UZ44-F1
#
_entry.id   AF-A0AAV5UZ44-F1
#
_cell.length_a   1.000
_cell.length_b   1.000
_cell.length_c   1.000
_cell.angle_alpha   90.00
_cell.angle_beta   90.00
_cell.angle_gamma   90.00
#
_symmetry.space_group_name_H-M   'P 1'
#
loop_
_entity.id
_entity.type
_entity.pdbx_description
1 polymer ?
#
loop_
_entity_poly.entity_id
_entity_poly.type
_entity_poly.pdbx_seq_one_letter_code
_entity_poly.pdbx_strand_id
1 'polypeptide(L)'
;GKTAFQVAIHNSLLETVPHFVLSAHQAAAVDADGCNAWHYAAQQLTHSTIKLFELLEEKNVPVVPNMLGQTPLHVAVNAEKTGSADAFLDPVEWLMERGDVNAADNQLRTALHYAFEKVDEKGEAVELRKQDPIAVVSLLINKMDKKAIRAQNRLGNSALHHAARADANICVVSMLAKGSEVDRKNEDGNSPLALALLHKSPAAALTLIQARADINGPVLGPKPIKKKQKEFRFEADPIDREVQFQSDIPDVVVRNEWHSLVYVILDIMGKTPDTISKLVAAALRNGQHNFAIYLLKLLGKPTPEVQHAMRLHDFLDLYVDSLSGPVVGPAATVLERILELKVQFIDDRGHSRVVEKACRKGHYTLLEKLVAHDSARFYTLQHHPDGSSPLQALILRWLEASKSERATIRYWMQRFASFPNLNFERSIGVPVRALPGCKEARFDDGNGNGCDIYPLVAAIKAQDPELIQFLIAECKVDVNKASPNISIVEAIITNNHAVVKALVDGETDTISRPVDTIANTVNGVAGKSPAIIAFGISSNQMRNMTNGAANGNDTEEEDESEDEDNEDSDEASDNEQHNETTGADDDEANDNSVNKQEMPINIKGRIAAIDITIKDHMTGRNMCHYFVEPCGWQNVGLFEALVKVYKGKMTRMLTLQDLNGETPLSLAAKKNQHRMFAAMSRHAPKGTVNHLSGLKIVVPDATEKNVKNDSDELMNEFTAAQMSKPSEKKSQRVPNAKSGYEETGEIVECSDTQQLFKVLMNKTDLRGGLYGFHNFYKMELIKRKDTDLFILFTNWGRIGDSHGEFQCTPFNSLEAGMKEFKSVFKQKTGQEWCVFFTFDAKPGKYRLTMTDDNVQSAADMELDNFKLDKKDEDIPEMKFISDVANVKHLRKYARFVRISNGTSVSCPFGRVSKTCLIKAKEILDQLRKNLATMEKAREQRPPNMNEIFRLTDEQYTLTSQFYTIIPIGGYEQSKLTVISSSHELIAAEGILTTIGDIEIAGRLVAAATYAKKKRGEDPLRYILSALDCPISLLSPKQEMAQRVLHWISRSKTGVDVQAIYTINPLRPAEAMKQHDNCNNVTYLFHGTKSQNLLSILHYGLKATPSNALQCGQAFGKGVYFADTFEKSEGYCGQSSQGLNYMLVCKVALGYVLNKDDLEAKDKFDTRKVSGSREPCPYGSLTIDGATMPTGPLVNRSNGKPTHWWQPPLNEFIVKDETRILPVMIIAFKN
;
A
#
# COMPACT_ATOMS: atom_id res chain seq x y z
N GLY A 1 -36.86 -29.08 -1.16
CA GLY A 1 -37.57 -28.35 -2.23
C GLY A 1 -39.06 -28.34 -1.93
N LYS A 2 -39.82 -27.37 -2.46
CA LYS A 2 -41.27 -27.24 -2.18
C LYS A 2 -42.04 -28.47 -2.69
N THR A 3 -43.03 -28.94 -1.93
CA THR A 3 -43.93 -30.03 -2.37
C THR A 3 -44.94 -29.51 -3.39
N ALA A 4 -45.52 -30.41 -4.21
CA ALA A 4 -46.57 -30.02 -5.16
C ALA A 4 -47.76 -29.32 -4.48
N PHE A 5 -48.10 -29.75 -3.26
CA PHE A 5 -49.11 -29.12 -2.41
C PHE A 5 -48.73 -27.70 -2.00
N GLN A 6 -47.50 -27.49 -1.54
CA GLN A 6 -46.99 -26.15 -1.18
C GLN A 6 -46.91 -25.22 -2.39
N VAL A 7 -46.54 -25.73 -3.57
CA VAL A 7 -46.50 -24.96 -4.83
C VAL A 7 -47.90 -24.56 -5.27
N ALA A 8 -48.89 -25.47 -5.16
CA ALA A 8 -50.28 -25.16 -5.47
C ALA A 8 -50.84 -24.06 -4.55
N ILE A 9 -50.51 -24.13 -3.25
CA ILE A 9 -50.86 -23.08 -2.30
C ILE A 9 -50.15 -21.79 -2.68
N HIS A 10 -48.83 -21.78 -2.84
CA HIS A 10 -48.04 -20.57 -3.14
C HIS A 10 -48.53 -19.81 -4.38
N ASN A 11 -49.07 -20.52 -5.39
CA ASN A 11 -49.65 -19.93 -6.61
C ASN A 11 -51.18 -19.71 -6.53
N SER A 12 -51.78 -19.78 -5.34
CA SER A 12 -53.21 -19.52 -5.08
C SER A 12 -54.19 -20.40 -5.89
N LEU A 13 -53.83 -21.65 -6.19
CA LEU A 13 -54.65 -22.57 -7.00
C LEU A 13 -55.80 -23.23 -6.19
N LEU A 14 -56.70 -22.43 -5.65
CA LEU A 14 -57.78 -22.83 -4.72
C LEU A 14 -58.64 -24.02 -5.19
N GLU A 15 -58.89 -24.16 -6.49
CA GLU A 15 -59.67 -25.28 -7.02
C GLU A 15 -58.91 -26.61 -6.94
N THR A 16 -57.58 -26.57 -6.94
CA THR A 16 -56.74 -27.78 -6.96
C THR A 16 -56.38 -28.27 -5.56
N VAL A 17 -56.26 -27.37 -4.58
CA VAL A 17 -55.82 -27.70 -3.21
C VAL A 17 -56.71 -28.76 -2.53
N PRO A 18 -58.06 -28.75 -2.66
CA PRO A 18 -58.93 -29.74 -2.04
C PRO A 18 -58.66 -31.18 -2.51
N HIS A 19 -58.24 -31.37 -3.77
CA HIS A 19 -58.04 -32.68 -4.38
C HIS A 19 -56.75 -33.39 -3.91
N PHE A 20 -55.85 -32.71 -3.20
CA PHE A 20 -54.66 -33.35 -2.64
C PHE A 20 -55.02 -34.25 -1.45
N VAL A 21 -54.71 -35.54 -1.56
CA VAL A 21 -54.76 -36.49 -0.43
C VAL A 21 -53.37 -36.55 0.20
N LEU A 22 -53.26 -36.07 1.44
CA LEU A 22 -51.98 -35.96 2.16
C LEU A 22 -51.90 -37.01 3.26
N SER A 23 -50.77 -37.71 3.36
CA SER A 23 -50.41 -38.40 4.59
C SER A 23 -50.00 -37.39 5.67
N ALA A 24 -50.03 -37.78 6.95
CA ALA A 24 -49.60 -36.91 8.05
C ALA A 24 -48.16 -36.38 7.86
N HIS A 25 -47.26 -37.19 7.27
CA HIS A 25 -45.89 -36.78 6.95
C HIS A 25 -45.83 -35.76 5.80
N GLN A 26 -46.69 -35.89 4.79
CA GLN A 26 -46.77 -34.94 3.67
C GLN A 26 -47.42 -33.61 4.08
N ALA A 27 -48.40 -33.65 4.99
CA ALA A 27 -49.01 -32.47 5.58
C ALA A 27 -48.00 -31.68 6.43
N ALA A 28 -47.14 -32.38 7.18
CA ALA A 28 -46.08 -31.77 8.00
C ALA A 28 -44.81 -31.37 7.22
N ALA A 29 -44.79 -31.55 5.89
CA ALA A 29 -43.60 -31.29 5.09
C ALA A 29 -43.22 -29.80 5.11
N VAL A 30 -41.91 -29.54 5.17
CA VAL A 30 -41.28 -28.22 5.09
C VAL A 30 -40.29 -28.17 3.93
N ASP A 31 -40.06 -26.98 3.40
CA ASP A 31 -39.06 -26.79 2.33
C ASP A 31 -37.63 -26.57 2.89
N ALA A 32 -36.71 -26.10 2.03
CA ALA A 32 -35.32 -25.86 2.40
C ALA A 32 -35.16 -24.71 3.41
N ASP A 33 -36.14 -23.81 3.50
CA ASP A 33 -36.17 -22.64 4.41
C ASP A 33 -36.97 -22.96 5.69
N GLY A 34 -37.50 -24.18 5.80
CA GLY A 34 -38.35 -24.63 6.89
C GLY A 34 -39.82 -24.17 6.76
N CYS A 35 -40.20 -23.56 5.64
CA CYS A 35 -41.56 -23.06 5.43
C CYS A 35 -42.52 -24.23 5.11
N ASN A 36 -43.57 -24.37 5.94
CA ASN A 36 -44.71 -25.25 5.69
C ASN A 36 -45.80 -24.56 4.83
N ALA A 37 -46.87 -25.28 4.50
CA ALA A 37 -47.99 -24.76 3.73
C ALA A 37 -48.68 -23.51 4.36
N TRP A 38 -48.67 -23.38 5.68
CA TRP A 38 -49.24 -22.23 6.38
C TRP A 38 -48.50 -20.92 6.09
N HIS A 39 -47.16 -20.94 5.99
CA HIS A 39 -46.38 -19.73 5.67
C HIS A 39 -46.71 -19.21 4.26
N TYR A 40 -46.89 -20.12 3.30
CA TYR A 40 -47.25 -19.77 1.93
C TYR A 40 -48.66 -19.23 1.79
N ALA A 41 -49.62 -19.79 2.53
CA ALA A 41 -50.97 -19.26 2.58
C ALA A 41 -51.00 -17.87 3.25
N ALA A 42 -50.26 -17.70 4.35
CA ALA A 42 -50.16 -16.44 5.11
C ALA A 42 -49.52 -15.29 4.31
N GLN A 43 -48.70 -15.58 3.29
CA GLN A 43 -48.06 -14.56 2.45
C GLN A 43 -49.04 -13.86 1.49
N GLN A 44 -50.18 -14.48 1.17
CA GLN A 44 -51.06 -14.03 0.07
C GLN A 44 -52.03 -12.93 0.46
N LEU A 45 -52.59 -13.01 1.67
CA LEU A 45 -53.46 -11.97 2.27
C LEU A 45 -54.54 -11.45 1.31
N THR A 46 -55.29 -12.38 0.72
CA THR A 46 -56.41 -12.10 -0.19
C THR A 46 -57.73 -12.53 0.46
N HIS A 47 -58.87 -12.12 -0.12
CA HIS A 47 -60.20 -12.58 0.31
C HIS A 47 -60.36 -14.11 0.31
N SER A 48 -59.52 -14.84 -0.43
CA SER A 48 -59.54 -16.31 -0.47
C SER A 48 -58.60 -16.97 0.54
N THR A 49 -57.77 -16.20 1.25
CA THR A 49 -56.79 -16.74 2.20
C THR A 49 -57.45 -17.44 3.39
N ILE A 50 -58.60 -16.94 3.88
CA ILE A 50 -59.38 -17.62 4.93
C ILE A 50 -59.82 -19.02 4.49
N LYS A 51 -60.31 -19.16 3.26
CA LYS A 51 -60.69 -20.46 2.70
C LYS A 51 -59.49 -21.42 2.60
N LEU A 52 -58.30 -20.90 2.33
CA LEU A 52 -57.07 -21.70 2.38
C LEU A 52 -56.74 -22.14 3.81
N PHE A 53 -56.91 -21.27 4.80
CA PHE A 53 -56.70 -21.63 6.21
C PHE A 53 -57.69 -22.70 6.69
N GLU A 54 -58.98 -22.57 6.37
CA GLU A 54 -60.00 -23.59 6.65
C GLU A 54 -59.62 -24.94 6.02
N LEU A 55 -59.19 -24.94 4.77
CA LEU A 55 -58.77 -26.15 4.06
C LEU A 55 -57.50 -26.78 4.65
N LEU A 56 -56.58 -25.98 5.18
CA LEU A 56 -55.39 -26.46 5.87
C LEU A 56 -55.73 -27.10 7.21
N GLU A 57 -56.72 -26.57 7.94
CA GLU A 57 -57.27 -27.20 9.15
C GLU A 57 -57.97 -28.54 8.83
N GLU A 58 -58.84 -28.57 7.82
CA GLU A 58 -59.53 -29.80 7.39
C GLU A 58 -58.54 -30.92 7.02
N LYS A 59 -57.41 -30.54 6.41
CA LYS A 59 -56.33 -31.48 6.03
C LYS A 59 -55.35 -31.78 7.16
N ASN A 60 -55.60 -31.31 8.40
CA ASN A 60 -54.78 -31.52 9.58
C ASN A 60 -53.29 -31.13 9.39
N VAL A 61 -53.04 -30.01 8.70
CA VAL A 61 -51.67 -29.50 8.50
C VAL A 61 -51.17 -28.85 9.81
N PRO A 62 -50.06 -29.29 10.41
CA PRO A 62 -49.57 -28.71 11.65
C PRO A 62 -48.98 -27.31 11.45
N VAL A 63 -49.29 -26.39 12.36
CA VAL A 63 -48.66 -25.06 12.44
C VAL A 63 -47.31 -25.20 13.13
N VAL A 64 -46.22 -25.05 12.37
CA VAL A 64 -44.85 -25.11 12.88
C VAL A 64 -44.09 -23.84 12.48
N PRO A 65 -43.08 -23.39 13.25
CA PRO A 65 -42.21 -22.29 12.84
C PRO A 65 -41.23 -22.72 11.75
N ASN A 66 -40.79 -21.78 10.91
CA ASN A 66 -39.74 -22.03 9.90
C ASN A 66 -38.32 -22.06 10.51
N MET A 67 -37.26 -22.21 9.68
CA MET A 67 -35.88 -22.27 10.19
C MET A 67 -35.42 -20.97 10.88
N LEU A 68 -36.08 -19.84 10.61
CA LEU A 68 -35.84 -18.57 11.27
C LEU A 68 -36.64 -18.41 12.57
N GLY A 69 -37.45 -19.41 12.94
CA GLY A 69 -38.35 -19.35 14.08
C GLY A 69 -39.63 -18.55 13.83
N GLN A 70 -39.88 -18.11 12.59
CA GLN A 70 -41.05 -17.30 12.25
C GLN A 70 -42.30 -18.19 12.23
N THR A 71 -43.39 -17.71 12.81
CA THR A 71 -44.72 -18.32 12.69
C THR A 71 -45.46 -17.79 11.46
N PRO A 72 -46.54 -18.44 10.99
CA PRO A 72 -47.37 -17.91 9.91
C PRO A 72 -47.88 -16.48 10.17
N LEU A 73 -48.13 -16.13 11.44
CA LEU A 73 -48.51 -14.77 11.84
C LEU A 73 -47.39 -13.74 11.55
N HIS A 74 -46.11 -14.09 11.77
CA HIS A 74 -45.00 -13.21 11.42
C HIS A 74 -44.97 -12.95 9.90
N VAL A 75 -45.16 -13.99 9.09
CA VAL A 75 -45.18 -13.88 7.62
C VAL A 75 -46.38 -13.05 7.14
N ALA A 76 -47.57 -13.24 7.72
CA ALA A 76 -48.76 -12.45 7.43
C ALA A 76 -48.54 -10.95 7.73
N VAL A 77 -47.94 -10.60 8.87
CA VAL A 77 -47.68 -9.19 9.20
C VAL A 77 -46.59 -8.58 8.32
N ASN A 78 -45.58 -9.37 7.93
CA ASN A 78 -44.44 -8.95 7.10
C ASN A 78 -44.78 -8.74 5.62
N ALA A 79 -45.78 -9.47 5.11
CA ALA A 79 -46.14 -9.45 3.69
C ALA A 79 -46.67 -8.08 3.21
N GLU A 80 -46.61 -7.88 1.90
CA GLU A 80 -47.02 -6.63 1.26
C GLU A 80 -48.54 -6.51 1.24
N LYS A 81 -49.06 -5.30 1.52
CA LYS A 81 -50.50 -5.05 1.53
C LYS A 81 -51.05 -5.12 0.10
N THR A 82 -51.61 -6.26 -0.29
CA THR A 82 -52.29 -6.43 -1.58
C THR A 82 -53.80 -6.56 -1.38
N GLY A 83 -54.56 -5.54 -1.76
CA GLY A 83 -56.03 -5.56 -1.72
C GLY A 83 -56.67 -4.57 -0.74
N SER A 84 -57.94 -4.80 -0.39
CA SER A 84 -58.70 -3.98 0.57
C SER A 84 -58.18 -4.19 2.00
N ALA A 85 -58.42 -3.22 2.89
CA ALA A 85 -57.99 -3.32 4.29
C ALA A 85 -58.57 -4.57 4.98
N ASP A 86 -59.83 -4.91 4.69
CA ASP A 86 -60.51 -6.08 5.26
C ASP A 86 -59.88 -7.40 4.79
N ALA A 87 -59.50 -7.50 3.50
CA ALA A 87 -58.83 -8.68 2.95
C ALA A 87 -57.49 -9.02 3.64
N PHE A 88 -56.85 -8.02 4.23
CA PHE A 88 -55.58 -8.15 4.92
C PHE A 88 -55.74 -8.34 6.44
N LEU A 89 -56.72 -7.69 7.07
CA LEU A 89 -56.92 -7.77 8.52
C LEU A 89 -57.60 -9.09 8.93
N ASP A 90 -58.55 -9.60 8.15
CA ASP A 90 -59.28 -10.84 8.50
C ASP A 90 -58.34 -12.05 8.65
N PRO A 91 -57.38 -12.32 7.74
CA PRO A 91 -56.44 -13.43 7.90
C PRO A 91 -55.50 -13.27 9.09
N VAL A 92 -55.11 -12.04 9.43
CA VAL A 92 -54.27 -11.76 10.60
C VAL A 92 -55.06 -12.03 11.88
N GLU A 93 -56.30 -11.55 11.97
CA GLU A 93 -57.17 -11.81 13.11
C GLU A 93 -57.45 -13.32 13.26
N TRP A 94 -57.73 -14.02 12.17
CA TRP A 94 -57.94 -15.47 12.16
C TRP A 94 -56.75 -16.24 12.75
N LEU A 95 -55.53 -15.91 12.30
CA LEU A 95 -54.31 -16.53 12.82
C LEU A 95 -54.06 -16.20 14.29
N MET A 96 -54.50 -15.02 14.75
CA MET A 96 -54.38 -14.63 16.16
C MET A 96 -55.33 -15.37 17.09
N GLU A 97 -56.50 -15.80 16.62
CA GLU A 97 -57.44 -16.58 17.43
C GLU A 97 -56.99 -18.02 17.68
N ARG A 98 -56.21 -18.58 16.75
CA ARG A 98 -55.85 -20.01 16.70
C ARG A 98 -54.37 -20.29 16.92
N GLY A 99 -53.53 -19.27 16.78
CA GLY A 99 -52.08 -19.35 16.96
C GLY A 99 -51.58 -18.61 18.20
N ASP A 100 -50.32 -18.87 18.58
CA ASP A 100 -49.66 -18.10 19.62
C ASP A 100 -49.26 -16.70 19.10
N VAL A 101 -50.02 -15.70 19.52
CA VAL A 101 -49.79 -14.28 19.19
C VAL A 101 -48.50 -13.76 19.80
N ASN A 102 -48.01 -14.35 20.89
CA ASN A 102 -46.86 -13.89 21.66
C ASN A 102 -45.54 -14.58 21.23
N ALA A 103 -45.59 -15.48 20.25
CA ALA A 103 -44.43 -16.18 19.75
C ALA A 103 -43.37 -15.20 19.22
N ALA A 104 -42.10 -15.54 19.44
CA ALA A 104 -40.95 -14.78 18.96
C ALA A 104 -40.08 -15.65 18.05
N ASP A 105 -39.46 -15.03 17.04
CA ASP A 105 -38.53 -15.71 16.14
C ASP A 105 -37.14 -15.95 16.77
N ASN A 106 -36.20 -16.51 16.00
CA ASN A 106 -34.84 -16.81 16.49
C ASN A 106 -34.01 -15.54 16.84
N GLN A 107 -34.48 -14.36 16.46
CA GLN A 107 -33.91 -13.06 16.83
C GLN A 107 -34.71 -12.39 17.95
N LEU A 108 -35.63 -13.12 18.60
CA LEU A 108 -36.53 -12.64 19.64
C LEU A 108 -37.49 -11.53 19.16
N ARG A 109 -37.77 -11.45 17.86
CA ARG A 109 -38.76 -10.52 17.30
C ARG A 109 -40.15 -11.16 17.36
N THR A 110 -41.12 -10.43 17.91
CA THR A 110 -42.55 -10.78 17.85
C THR A 110 -43.20 -10.23 16.59
N ALA A 111 -44.41 -10.68 16.25
CA ALA A 111 -45.18 -10.15 15.12
C ALA A 111 -45.36 -8.62 15.16
N LEU A 112 -45.35 -8.02 16.36
CA LEU A 112 -45.41 -6.57 16.56
C LEU A 112 -44.17 -5.83 16.01
N HIS A 113 -42.98 -6.45 16.05
CA HIS A 113 -41.77 -5.88 15.46
C HIS A 113 -41.86 -5.82 13.92
N TYR A 114 -42.38 -6.89 13.31
CA TYR A 114 -42.59 -7.00 11.86
C TYR A 114 -43.62 -6.00 11.31
N ALA A 115 -44.48 -5.45 12.18
CA ALA A 115 -45.44 -4.43 11.77
C ALA A 115 -44.76 -3.13 11.28
N PHE A 116 -43.57 -2.82 11.81
CA PHE A 116 -42.81 -1.60 11.53
C PHE A 116 -41.58 -1.83 10.64
N GLU A 117 -40.97 -3.01 10.69
CA GLU A 117 -39.73 -3.32 9.95
C GLU A 117 -39.92 -4.57 9.07
N LYS A 118 -39.61 -4.45 7.78
CA LYS A 118 -39.69 -5.53 6.80
C LYS A 118 -38.44 -6.40 6.91
N VAL A 119 -38.64 -7.71 7.03
CA VAL A 119 -37.57 -8.71 7.12
C VAL A 119 -37.52 -9.50 5.81
N ASP A 120 -36.32 -9.70 5.26
CA ASP A 120 -36.15 -10.48 4.02
C ASP A 120 -36.10 -12.00 4.25
N GLU A 121 -35.95 -12.74 3.15
CA GLU A 121 -35.83 -14.20 3.13
C GLU A 121 -34.58 -14.71 3.89
N LYS A 122 -33.58 -13.86 4.13
CA LYS A 122 -32.37 -14.20 4.90
C LYS A 122 -32.52 -13.89 6.40
N GLY A 123 -33.65 -13.33 6.81
CA GLY A 123 -33.94 -12.95 8.19
C GLY A 123 -33.38 -11.58 8.61
N GLU A 124 -32.82 -10.82 7.66
CA GLU A 124 -32.22 -9.50 7.89
C GLU A 124 -33.28 -8.39 7.74
N ALA A 125 -33.13 -7.33 8.54
CA ALA A 125 -34.00 -6.16 8.45
C ALA A 125 -33.63 -5.33 7.22
N VAL A 126 -34.59 -5.14 6.30
CA VAL A 126 -34.32 -4.50 4.99
C VAL A 126 -34.89 -3.09 4.90
N GLU A 127 -36.13 -2.88 5.34
CA GLU A 127 -36.81 -1.59 5.15
C GLU A 127 -37.70 -1.24 6.35
N LEU A 128 -37.62 0.01 6.80
CA LEU A 128 -38.59 0.58 7.72
C LEU A 128 -39.83 1.01 6.96
N ARG A 129 -41.01 0.59 7.44
CA ARG A 129 -42.27 1.05 6.88
C ARG A 129 -42.48 2.52 7.26
N LYS A 130 -42.45 3.41 6.28
CA LYS A 130 -42.68 4.86 6.47
C LYS A 130 -44.13 5.25 6.79
N GLN A 131 -45.06 4.29 6.77
CA GLN A 131 -46.47 4.51 7.06
C GLN A 131 -46.81 3.92 8.43
N ASP A 132 -47.66 4.62 9.19
CA ASP A 132 -48.14 4.19 10.50
C ASP A 132 -49.11 2.98 10.36
N PRO A 133 -48.74 1.76 10.81
CA PRO A 133 -49.52 0.54 10.61
C PRO A 133 -50.64 0.39 11.65
N ILE A 134 -51.47 1.42 11.80
CA ILE A 134 -52.44 1.61 12.90
C ILE A 134 -53.34 0.39 13.10
N ALA A 135 -53.98 -0.12 12.05
CA ALA A 135 -54.98 -1.19 12.16
C ALA A 135 -54.37 -2.51 12.66
N VAL A 136 -53.24 -2.94 12.09
CA VAL A 136 -52.56 -4.19 12.48
C VAL A 136 -52.05 -4.10 13.91
N VAL A 137 -51.39 -2.99 14.24
CA VAL A 137 -50.83 -2.79 15.58
C VAL A 137 -51.96 -2.73 16.62
N SER A 138 -53.07 -2.05 16.32
CA SER A 138 -54.23 -1.97 17.22
C SER A 138 -54.85 -3.35 17.50
N LEU A 139 -54.93 -4.22 16.48
CA LEU A 139 -55.38 -5.60 16.66
C LEU A 139 -54.40 -6.40 17.53
N LEU A 140 -53.11 -6.39 17.18
CA LEU A 140 -52.07 -7.13 17.90
C LEU A 140 -51.99 -6.74 19.37
N ILE A 141 -51.91 -5.45 19.70
CA ILE A 141 -51.75 -4.98 21.09
C ILE A 141 -52.98 -5.22 21.96
N ASN A 142 -54.16 -5.44 21.36
CA ASN A 142 -55.38 -5.74 22.10
C ASN A 142 -55.44 -7.22 22.55
N LYS A 143 -54.77 -8.12 21.82
CA LYS A 143 -54.77 -9.56 22.08
C LYS A 143 -53.45 -10.06 22.69
N MET A 144 -52.34 -9.36 22.45
CA MET A 144 -51.04 -9.67 23.04
C MET A 144 -51.03 -9.44 24.55
N ASP A 145 -50.23 -10.24 25.27
CA ASP A 145 -49.99 -10.00 26.67
C ASP A 145 -49.01 -8.83 26.88
N LYS A 146 -49.01 -8.23 28.09
CA LYS A 146 -48.13 -7.09 28.40
C LYS A 146 -46.65 -7.45 28.27
N LYS A 147 -46.29 -8.73 28.44
CA LYS A 147 -44.91 -9.21 28.36
C LYS A 147 -44.42 -9.22 26.91
N ALA A 148 -45.24 -9.68 25.96
CA ALA A 148 -44.92 -9.69 24.53
C ALA A 148 -44.84 -8.28 23.94
N ILE A 149 -45.70 -7.35 24.39
CA ILE A 149 -45.63 -5.93 23.97
C ILE A 149 -44.29 -5.29 24.38
N ARG A 150 -43.73 -5.71 25.53
CA ARG A 150 -42.45 -5.24 26.07
C ARG A 150 -41.24 -6.07 25.61
N ALA A 151 -41.45 -7.11 24.79
CA ALA A 151 -40.37 -7.96 24.34
C ALA A 151 -39.32 -7.16 23.57
N GLN A 152 -38.05 -7.50 23.79
CA GLN A 152 -36.92 -6.93 23.08
C GLN A 152 -36.35 -8.00 22.14
N ASN A 153 -35.99 -7.59 20.93
CA ASN A 153 -35.23 -8.44 20.03
C ASN A 153 -33.77 -8.60 20.50
N ARG A 154 -32.96 -9.35 19.75
CA ARG A 154 -31.53 -9.59 20.06
C ARG A 154 -30.67 -8.33 20.11
N LEU A 155 -31.12 -7.23 19.50
CA LEU A 155 -30.47 -5.90 19.57
C LEU A 155 -30.99 -5.06 20.74
N GLY A 156 -31.84 -5.63 21.61
CA GLY A 156 -32.49 -4.91 22.70
C GLY A 156 -33.60 -3.96 22.25
N ASN A 157 -33.97 -3.92 20.97
CA ASN A 157 -35.04 -3.04 20.49
C ASN A 157 -36.40 -3.67 20.79
N SER A 158 -37.29 -2.91 21.43
CA SER A 158 -38.71 -3.25 21.54
C SER A 158 -39.51 -2.72 20.36
N ALA A 159 -40.75 -3.17 20.17
CA ALA A 159 -41.63 -2.62 19.14
C ALA A 159 -41.79 -1.09 19.20
N LEU A 160 -41.74 -0.50 20.41
CA LEU A 160 -41.76 0.95 20.58
C LEU A 160 -40.52 1.64 19.98
N HIS A 161 -39.35 1.00 20.02
CA HIS A 161 -38.13 1.51 19.36
C HIS A 161 -38.30 1.56 17.85
N HIS A 162 -38.91 0.53 17.24
CA HIS A 162 -39.17 0.49 15.80
C HIS A 162 -40.23 1.53 15.39
N ALA A 163 -41.30 1.70 16.17
CA ALA A 163 -42.32 2.71 15.91
C ALA A 163 -41.76 4.15 16.03
N ALA A 164 -40.90 4.38 17.03
CA ALA A 164 -40.22 5.66 17.20
C ALA A 164 -39.29 5.98 16.03
N ARG A 165 -38.56 4.97 15.53
CA ARG A 165 -37.70 5.06 14.34
C ARG A 165 -38.48 5.25 13.02
N ALA A 166 -39.72 4.76 12.96
CA ALA A 166 -40.60 4.85 11.78
C ALA A 166 -41.50 6.11 11.76
N ASP A 167 -41.44 6.95 12.79
CA ASP A 167 -42.34 8.11 13.00
C ASP A 167 -43.84 7.74 13.10
N ALA A 168 -44.15 6.53 13.60
CA ALA A 168 -45.50 6.00 13.71
C ALA A 168 -46.25 6.51 14.96
N ASN A 169 -46.64 7.78 14.92
CA ASN A 169 -47.20 8.51 16.07
C ASN A 169 -48.42 7.82 16.74
N ILE A 170 -49.41 7.39 15.97
CA ILE A 170 -50.66 6.83 16.53
C ILE A 170 -50.40 5.46 17.16
N CYS A 171 -49.52 4.66 16.55
CA CYS A 171 -49.05 3.42 17.15
C CYS A 171 -48.26 3.65 18.44
N VAL A 172 -47.41 4.69 18.51
CA VAL A 172 -46.70 5.06 19.74
C VAL A 172 -47.70 5.37 20.87
N VAL A 173 -48.72 6.21 20.62
CA VAL A 173 -49.79 6.50 21.60
C VAL A 173 -50.47 5.21 22.08
N SER A 174 -50.87 4.36 21.13
CA SER A 174 -51.64 3.14 21.41
C SER A 174 -50.82 2.13 22.22
N MET A 175 -49.54 1.96 21.90
CA MET A 175 -48.64 1.07 22.62
C MET A 175 -48.32 1.57 24.03
N LEU A 176 -48.10 2.88 24.20
CA LEU A 176 -47.91 3.47 25.53
C LEU A 176 -49.14 3.30 26.42
N ALA A 177 -50.35 3.48 25.88
CA ALA A 177 -51.60 3.24 26.60
C ALA A 177 -51.77 1.77 27.05
N LYS A 178 -51.21 0.81 26.30
CA LYS A 178 -51.20 -0.63 26.66
C LYS A 178 -50.06 -1.04 27.60
N GLY A 179 -49.22 -0.09 27.99
CA GLY A 179 -48.19 -0.28 29.01
C GLY A 179 -46.78 -0.52 28.48
N SER A 180 -46.48 -0.16 27.23
CA SER A 180 -45.09 -0.12 26.75
C SER A 180 -44.22 0.79 27.62
N GLU A 181 -42.97 0.37 27.86
CA GLU A 181 -42.01 1.14 28.65
C GLU A 181 -41.41 2.26 27.81
N VAL A 182 -41.66 3.52 28.19
CA VAL A 182 -41.27 4.71 27.43
C VAL A 182 -39.74 4.94 27.36
N ASP A 183 -39.00 4.59 28.43
CA ASP A 183 -37.56 4.85 28.57
C ASP A 183 -36.68 3.59 28.54
N ARG A 184 -37.24 2.45 28.10
CA ARG A 184 -36.48 1.20 28.01
C ARG A 184 -35.32 1.38 27.04
N LYS A 185 -34.10 0.99 27.42
CA LYS A 185 -32.92 1.12 26.56
C LYS A 185 -32.64 -0.17 25.77
N ASN A 186 -32.15 -0.01 24.54
CA ASN A 186 -31.64 -1.10 23.71
C ASN A 186 -30.15 -1.44 24.01
N GLU A 187 -29.55 -2.39 23.30
CA GLU A 187 -28.13 -2.80 23.47
C GLU A 187 -27.11 -1.69 23.10
N ASP A 188 -27.56 -0.70 22.32
CA ASP A 188 -26.78 0.49 22.03
C ASP A 188 -26.95 1.60 23.08
N GLY A 189 -27.78 1.37 24.10
CA GLY A 189 -28.05 2.31 25.19
C GLY A 189 -29.08 3.40 24.86
N ASN A 190 -29.72 3.33 23.69
CA ASN A 190 -30.72 4.30 23.24
C ASN A 190 -32.11 3.96 23.76
N SER A 191 -32.86 4.97 24.19
CA SER A 191 -34.31 4.88 24.42
C SER A 191 -35.10 5.04 23.11
N PRO A 192 -36.42 4.73 23.08
CA PRO A 192 -37.27 5.03 21.94
C PRO A 192 -37.20 6.50 21.52
N LEU A 193 -37.17 7.43 22.48
CA LEU A 193 -37.03 8.86 22.21
C LEU A 193 -35.67 9.17 21.55
N ALA A 194 -34.58 8.57 22.05
CA ALA A 194 -33.26 8.74 21.46
C ALA A 194 -33.20 8.26 20.00
N LEU A 195 -33.85 7.14 19.67
CA LEU A 195 -33.94 6.64 18.29
C LEU A 195 -34.81 7.53 17.40
N ALA A 196 -35.95 8.05 17.89
CA ALA A 196 -36.76 9.01 17.13
C ALA A 196 -35.95 10.25 16.76
N LEU A 197 -35.13 10.75 17.69
CA LEU A 197 -34.27 11.90 17.47
C LEU A 197 -33.15 11.62 16.46
N LEU A 198 -32.51 10.45 16.55
CA LEU A 198 -31.46 10.01 15.63
C LEU A 198 -31.98 9.87 14.19
N HIS A 199 -33.21 9.36 14.03
CA HIS A 199 -33.83 9.12 12.74
C HIS A 199 -34.68 10.28 12.21
N LYS A 200 -34.70 11.42 12.91
CA LYS A 200 -35.47 12.63 12.53
C LYS A 200 -36.98 12.36 12.40
N SER A 201 -37.56 11.70 13.40
CA SER A 201 -38.98 11.36 13.55
C SER A 201 -39.69 12.32 14.54
N PRO A 202 -40.15 13.51 14.10
CA PRO A 202 -40.62 14.55 15.00
C PRO A 202 -41.97 14.24 15.66
N ALA A 203 -42.87 13.53 14.98
CA ALA A 203 -44.21 13.27 15.50
C ALA A 203 -44.16 12.23 16.62
N ALA A 204 -43.39 11.16 16.43
CA ALA A 204 -43.14 10.17 17.48
C ALA A 204 -42.37 10.79 18.66
N ALA A 205 -41.36 11.64 18.40
CA ALA A 205 -40.61 12.32 19.45
C ALA A 205 -41.50 13.23 20.32
N LEU A 206 -42.39 14.02 19.71
CA LEU A 206 -43.34 14.88 20.42
C LEU A 206 -44.22 14.08 21.38
N THR A 207 -44.78 12.97 20.89
CA THR A 207 -45.67 12.11 21.68
C THR A 207 -44.94 11.42 22.82
N LEU A 208 -43.72 10.94 22.59
CA LEU A 208 -42.89 10.36 23.65
C LEU A 208 -42.57 11.40 24.74
N ILE A 209 -42.25 12.64 24.36
CA ILE A 209 -42.02 13.74 25.31
C ILE A 209 -43.29 14.05 26.10
N GLN A 210 -44.46 14.15 25.44
CA GLN A 210 -45.74 14.36 26.11
C GLN A 210 -46.10 13.21 27.07
N ALA A 211 -45.69 11.99 26.75
CA ALA A 211 -45.81 10.81 27.61
C ALA A 211 -44.79 10.78 28.77
N ARG A 212 -44.06 11.87 29.01
CA ARG A 212 -43.04 12.03 30.06
C ARG A 212 -41.83 11.10 29.92
N ALA A 213 -41.40 10.84 28.68
CA ALA A 213 -40.11 10.22 28.42
C ALA A 213 -38.96 11.01 29.08
N ASP A 214 -37.92 10.31 29.52
CA ASP A 214 -36.71 10.91 30.06
C ASP A 214 -35.93 11.65 28.97
N ILE A 215 -36.00 12.97 29.04
CA ILE A 215 -35.32 13.91 28.15
C ILE A 215 -33.88 14.22 28.58
N ASN A 216 -33.38 13.68 29.70
CA ASN A 216 -31.98 13.82 30.08
C ASN A 216 -31.12 12.62 29.65
N GLY A 217 -31.71 11.64 28.96
CA GLY A 217 -31.00 10.49 28.43
C GLY A 217 -30.03 10.84 27.27
N PRO A 218 -28.98 10.04 27.06
CA PRO A 218 -28.08 10.20 25.93
C PRO A 218 -28.68 9.63 24.64
N VAL A 219 -28.33 10.26 23.51
CA VAL A 219 -28.50 9.77 22.14
C VAL A 219 -27.14 9.26 21.66
N LEU A 220 -27.05 7.96 21.46
CA LEU A 220 -25.84 7.24 21.08
C LEU A 220 -25.92 6.87 19.59
N GLY A 221 -24.92 7.31 18.83
CA GLY A 221 -24.79 6.96 17.42
C GLY A 221 -24.32 5.52 17.22
N PRO A 222 -24.27 5.03 15.97
CA PRO A 222 -23.76 3.70 15.69
C PRO A 222 -22.35 3.55 16.25
N LYS A 223 -22.08 2.43 16.93
CA LYS A 223 -20.75 2.12 17.45
C LYS A 223 -19.75 2.12 16.28
N PRO A 224 -18.60 2.80 16.40
CA PRO A 224 -17.62 2.85 15.32
C PRO A 224 -17.17 1.42 15.00
N ILE A 225 -17.13 1.10 13.71
CA ILE A 225 -16.65 -0.20 13.26
C ILE A 225 -15.17 -0.25 13.63
N LYS A 226 -14.77 -1.21 14.47
CA LYS A 226 -13.36 -1.46 14.77
C LYS A 226 -12.64 -1.81 13.46
N LYS A 227 -12.08 -0.82 12.77
CA LYS A 227 -11.15 -1.04 11.66
C LYS A 227 -10.00 -1.89 12.22
N LYS A 228 -9.66 -2.98 11.52
CA LYS A 228 -8.48 -3.78 11.88
C LYS A 228 -7.29 -2.83 11.96
N GLN A 229 -6.73 -2.70 13.16
CA GLN A 229 -5.59 -1.83 13.39
C GLN A 229 -4.42 -2.38 12.56
N LYS A 230 -3.83 -1.54 11.71
CA LYS A 230 -2.61 -1.90 10.99
C LYS A 230 -1.51 -2.15 12.00
N GLU A 231 -0.93 -3.34 11.99
CA GLU A 231 0.10 -3.75 12.94
C GLU A 231 1.44 -3.04 12.66
N PHE A 232 1.86 -2.98 11.39
CA PHE A 232 3.05 -2.25 10.95
C PHE A 232 2.68 -0.84 10.49
N ARG A 233 2.59 0.06 11.47
CA ARG A 233 2.30 1.48 11.25
C ARG A 233 3.44 2.34 11.80
N PHE A 234 3.77 3.41 11.08
CA PHE A 234 4.71 4.40 11.60
C PHE A 234 4.08 5.14 12.78
N GLU A 235 4.72 5.10 13.95
CA GLU A 235 4.10 5.55 15.22
C GLU A 235 3.76 7.04 15.25
N ALA A 236 4.42 7.88 14.44
CA ALA A 236 4.11 9.31 14.38
C ALA A 236 2.87 9.64 13.52
N ASP A 237 2.27 8.68 12.84
CA ASP A 237 1.03 8.91 12.09
C ASP A 237 -0.14 9.09 13.09
N PRO A 238 -1.04 10.08 12.91
CA PRO A 238 -2.12 10.40 13.85
C PRO A 238 -3.14 9.27 14.00
N ILE A 239 -3.36 8.77 15.22
CA ILE A 239 -4.34 7.70 15.48
C ILE A 239 -5.75 8.29 15.34
N ASP A 240 -6.44 7.95 14.25
CA ASP A 240 -7.88 8.21 14.12
C ASP A 240 -8.63 7.35 15.13
N ARG A 241 -8.89 7.90 16.31
CA ARG A 241 -9.85 7.34 17.27
C ARG A 241 -11.23 7.79 16.82
N GLU A 242 -11.96 6.91 16.15
CA GLU A 242 -13.39 7.12 15.93
C GLU A 242 -14.09 7.06 17.31
N VAL A 243 -14.47 8.20 17.85
CA VAL A 243 -15.25 8.30 19.09
C VAL A 243 -16.71 8.04 18.75
N GLN A 244 -17.38 7.19 19.52
CA GLN A 244 -18.83 6.99 19.35
C GLN A 244 -19.54 8.32 19.59
N PHE A 245 -20.41 8.71 18.66
CA PHE A 245 -21.23 9.89 18.83
C PHE A 245 -22.12 9.73 20.07
N GLN A 246 -22.01 10.67 21.01
CA GLN A 246 -22.86 10.79 22.19
C GLN A 246 -23.33 12.23 22.28
N SER A 247 -24.64 12.45 22.36
CA SER A 247 -25.24 13.78 22.55
C SER A 247 -26.43 13.69 23.48
N ASP A 248 -26.76 14.77 24.19
CA ASP A 248 -27.96 14.79 25.02
C ASP A 248 -29.21 14.99 24.15
N ILE A 249 -30.35 14.47 24.58
CA ILE A 249 -31.63 14.64 23.87
C ILE A 249 -31.94 16.13 23.55
N PRO A 250 -31.81 17.10 24.48
CA PRO A 250 -32.09 18.50 24.19
C PRO A 250 -31.13 19.05 23.13
N ASP A 251 -29.89 18.57 23.09
CA ASP A 251 -28.90 18.97 22.08
C ASP A 251 -29.30 18.50 20.68
N VAL A 252 -29.78 17.26 20.55
CA VAL A 252 -30.25 16.72 19.26
C VAL A 252 -31.53 17.41 18.78
N VAL A 253 -32.46 17.74 19.68
CA VAL A 253 -33.69 18.49 19.35
C VAL A 253 -33.33 19.86 18.76
N VAL A 254 -32.42 20.57 19.41
CA VAL A 254 -31.95 21.88 18.93
C VAL A 254 -31.22 21.73 17.60
N ARG A 255 -30.31 20.75 17.47
CA ARG A 255 -29.60 20.46 16.22
C ARG A 255 -30.54 20.19 15.03
N ASN A 256 -31.66 19.51 15.27
CA ASN A 256 -32.66 19.23 14.24
C ASN A 256 -33.57 20.43 13.92
N GLU A 257 -33.36 21.60 14.55
CA GLU A 257 -34.16 22.82 14.38
C GLU A 257 -35.65 22.63 14.75
N TRP A 258 -35.93 21.71 15.67
CA TRP A 258 -37.28 21.41 16.12
C TRP A 258 -37.73 22.37 17.23
N HIS A 259 -37.80 23.65 16.87
CA HIS A 259 -38.15 24.76 17.77
C HIS A 259 -39.46 24.48 18.55
N SER A 260 -40.48 23.90 17.91
CA SER A 260 -41.74 23.50 18.55
C SER A 260 -41.55 22.51 19.70
N LEU A 261 -40.65 21.53 19.56
CA LEU A 261 -40.35 20.58 20.63
C LEU A 261 -39.59 21.25 21.77
N VAL A 262 -38.77 22.26 21.50
CA VAL A 262 -38.10 23.03 22.55
C VAL A 262 -39.13 23.76 23.44
N TYR A 263 -40.19 24.31 22.85
CA TYR A 263 -41.29 24.90 23.63
C TYR A 263 -41.99 23.88 24.52
N VAL A 264 -42.23 22.67 24.02
CA VAL A 264 -42.86 21.57 24.78
C VAL A 264 -41.94 21.11 25.92
N ILE A 265 -40.63 21.00 25.66
CA ILE A 265 -39.63 20.70 26.69
C ILE A 265 -39.63 21.77 27.79
N LEU A 266 -39.69 23.05 27.42
CA LEU A 266 -39.75 24.17 28.36
C LEU A 266 -41.05 24.19 29.18
N ASP A 267 -42.17 23.75 28.61
CA ASP A 267 -43.46 23.64 29.30
C ASP A 267 -43.44 22.50 30.33
N ILE A 268 -42.84 21.36 29.98
CA ILE A 268 -42.77 20.17 30.85
C ILE A 268 -41.73 20.33 31.97
N MET A 269 -40.54 20.86 31.68
CA MET A 269 -39.46 21.04 32.65
C MET A 269 -39.59 22.32 33.50
N GLY A 270 -40.42 23.27 33.04
CA GLY A 270 -40.49 24.61 33.58
C GLY A 270 -39.37 25.53 33.08
N LYS A 271 -39.67 26.83 33.03
CA LYS A 271 -38.76 27.91 32.61
C LYS A 271 -37.75 28.27 33.71
N THR A 272 -37.00 27.29 34.18
CA THR A 272 -35.92 27.52 35.15
C THR A 272 -34.66 28.05 34.45
N PRO A 273 -33.83 28.87 35.14
CA PRO A 273 -32.56 29.33 34.58
C PRO A 273 -31.65 28.20 34.11
N ASP A 274 -31.61 27.05 34.81
CA ASP A 274 -30.81 25.89 34.40
C ASP A 274 -31.31 25.25 33.10
N THR A 275 -32.62 25.05 32.96
CA THR A 275 -33.20 24.42 31.77
C THR A 275 -33.02 25.28 30.53
N ILE A 276 -33.30 26.58 30.65
CA ILE A 276 -33.04 27.54 29.56
C ILE A 276 -31.55 27.56 29.24
N SER A 277 -30.68 27.47 30.25
CA SER A 277 -29.24 27.48 30.04
C SER A 277 -28.72 26.26 29.29
N LYS A 278 -29.24 25.06 29.57
CA LYS A 278 -28.95 23.84 28.80
C LYS A 278 -29.32 23.98 27.32
N LEU A 279 -30.47 24.59 27.03
CA LEU A 279 -30.93 24.83 25.66
C LEU A 279 -30.10 25.89 24.94
N VAL A 280 -29.68 26.95 25.64
CA VAL A 280 -28.73 27.94 25.10
C VAL A 280 -27.39 27.28 24.78
N ALA A 281 -26.86 26.46 25.70
CA ALA A 281 -25.63 25.71 25.49
C ALA A 281 -25.71 24.81 24.25
N ALA A 282 -26.82 24.09 24.07
CA ALA A 282 -27.11 23.31 22.87
C ALA A 282 -27.18 24.17 21.59
N ALA A 283 -27.86 25.32 21.65
CA ALA A 283 -27.96 26.23 20.50
C ALA A 283 -26.60 26.79 20.09
N LEU A 284 -25.74 27.10 21.07
CA LEU A 284 -24.36 27.53 20.84
C LEU A 284 -23.53 26.40 20.21
N ARG A 285 -23.57 25.18 20.75
CA ARG A 285 -22.84 24.02 20.18
C ARG A 285 -23.17 23.77 18.71
N ASN A 286 -24.42 24.01 18.31
CA ASN A 286 -24.90 23.81 16.94
C ASN A 286 -24.83 25.08 16.08
N GLY A 287 -24.23 26.18 16.56
CA GLY A 287 -24.05 27.41 15.79
C GLY A 287 -25.33 28.20 15.50
N GLN A 288 -26.44 27.91 16.20
CA GLN A 288 -27.74 28.54 15.97
C GLN A 288 -27.87 29.87 16.73
N HIS A 289 -27.11 30.89 16.29
CA HIS A 289 -27.01 32.18 17.01
C HIS A 289 -28.35 32.90 17.16
N ASN A 290 -29.22 32.90 16.15
CA ASN A 290 -30.54 33.55 16.25
C ASN A 290 -31.44 32.90 17.32
N PHE A 291 -31.40 31.58 17.40
CA PHE A 291 -32.17 30.85 18.41
C PHE A 291 -31.56 31.04 19.81
N ALA A 292 -30.23 31.05 19.91
CA ALA A 292 -29.53 31.40 21.15
C ALA A 292 -29.91 32.81 21.64
N ILE A 293 -30.00 33.81 20.75
CA ILE A 293 -30.48 35.17 21.11
C ILE A 293 -31.89 35.13 21.70
N TYR A 294 -32.79 34.36 21.11
CA TYR A 294 -34.15 34.21 21.62
C TYR A 294 -34.17 33.57 23.01
N LEU A 295 -33.46 32.46 23.21
CA LEU A 295 -33.38 31.79 24.50
C LEU A 295 -32.69 32.65 25.58
N LEU A 296 -31.66 33.41 25.21
CA LEU A 296 -31.01 34.38 26.09
C LEU A 296 -31.98 35.49 26.55
N LYS A 297 -32.91 35.93 25.69
CA LYS A 297 -33.96 36.88 26.10
C LYS A 297 -34.91 36.29 27.14
N LEU A 298 -35.12 34.97 27.15
CA LEU A 298 -35.96 34.30 28.15
C LEU A 298 -35.29 34.22 29.53
N LEU A 299 -33.96 34.28 29.63
CA LEU A 299 -33.25 34.32 30.92
C LEU A 299 -33.47 35.63 31.70
N GLY A 300 -33.85 36.71 31.02
CA GLY A 300 -34.23 37.97 31.66
C GLY A 300 -33.06 38.77 32.25
N LYS A 301 -33.19 39.24 33.49
CA LYS A 301 -32.21 40.12 34.16
C LYS A 301 -31.02 39.35 34.74
N PRO A 302 -29.84 39.98 34.92
CA PRO A 302 -28.68 39.35 35.55
C PRO A 302 -28.92 39.09 37.05
N THR A 303 -29.44 37.91 37.40
CA THR A 303 -29.53 37.43 38.79
C THR A 303 -28.38 36.48 39.11
N PRO A 304 -28.04 36.27 40.40
CA PRO A 304 -27.00 35.32 40.80
C PRO A 304 -27.27 33.89 40.31
N GLU A 305 -28.53 33.46 40.26
CA GLU A 305 -28.91 32.13 39.76
C GLU A 305 -28.64 31.97 38.26
N VAL A 306 -28.96 33.00 37.47
CA VAL A 306 -28.68 33.03 36.02
C VAL A 306 -27.17 32.99 35.78
N GLN A 307 -26.40 33.81 36.49
CA GLN A 307 -24.94 33.83 36.36
C GLN A 307 -24.29 32.51 36.79
N HIS A 308 -24.83 31.84 37.81
CA HIS A 308 -24.37 30.52 38.22
C HIS A 308 -24.69 29.46 37.15
N ALA A 309 -25.91 29.45 36.60
CA ALA A 309 -26.30 28.51 35.53
C ALA A 309 -25.46 28.70 34.25
N MET A 310 -25.17 29.95 33.86
CA MET A 310 -24.33 30.24 32.69
C MET A 310 -22.87 29.76 32.86
N ARG A 311 -22.33 29.83 34.09
CA ARG A 311 -21.01 29.29 34.43
C ARG A 311 -21.01 27.76 34.45
N LEU A 312 -22.07 27.14 34.99
CA LEU A 312 -22.20 25.69 35.05
C LEU A 312 -22.19 25.04 33.66
N HIS A 313 -22.73 25.73 32.65
CA HIS A 313 -22.81 25.26 31.26
C HIS A 313 -21.77 25.90 30.33
N ASP A 314 -20.73 26.55 30.87
CA ASP A 314 -19.58 27.11 30.16
C ASP A 314 -19.93 27.93 28.89
N PHE A 315 -20.91 28.84 28.98
CA PHE A 315 -21.45 29.56 27.82
C PHE A 315 -20.41 30.24 26.95
N LEU A 316 -19.43 30.91 27.57
CA LEU A 316 -18.38 31.61 26.84
C LEU A 316 -17.47 30.63 26.10
N ASP A 317 -17.22 29.45 26.69
CA ASP A 317 -16.41 28.40 26.08
C ASP A 317 -17.13 27.76 24.88
N LEU A 318 -18.43 27.49 25.01
CA LEU A 318 -19.29 27.00 23.93
C LEU A 318 -19.54 28.05 22.86
N TYR A 319 -19.64 29.32 23.24
CA TYR A 319 -19.75 30.41 22.30
C TYR A 319 -18.50 30.49 21.42
N VAL A 320 -17.30 30.41 22.00
CA VAL A 320 -16.05 30.31 21.25
C VAL A 320 -16.08 29.10 20.31
N ASP A 321 -16.66 27.97 20.73
CA ASP A 321 -16.81 26.81 19.85
C ASP A 321 -17.76 27.03 18.67
N SER A 322 -18.81 27.83 18.88
CA SER A 322 -19.85 28.11 17.90
C SER A 322 -19.41 29.01 16.74
N LEU A 323 -18.25 29.67 16.86
CA LEU A 323 -17.79 30.65 15.90
C LEU A 323 -17.18 29.98 14.66
N SER A 324 -17.76 30.25 13.50
CA SER A 324 -17.23 29.82 12.19
C SER A 324 -16.39 30.90 11.50
N GLY A 325 -16.37 32.13 12.01
CA GLY A 325 -15.75 33.28 11.37
C GLY A 325 -15.66 34.50 12.29
N PRO A 326 -15.48 35.72 11.74
CA PRO A 326 -15.38 36.94 12.54
C PRO A 326 -16.68 37.22 13.31
N VAL A 327 -16.57 37.88 14.45
CA VAL A 327 -17.71 38.17 15.34
C VAL A 327 -18.55 39.33 14.79
N VAL A 328 -19.40 39.04 13.80
CA VAL A 328 -20.32 39.98 13.13
C VAL A 328 -21.76 39.47 13.14
N GLY A 329 -22.73 40.38 12.95
CA GLY A 329 -24.14 40.02 12.85
C GLY A 329 -24.69 39.29 14.10
N PRO A 330 -25.44 38.20 13.94
CA PRO A 330 -26.02 37.46 15.07
C PRO A 330 -25.01 36.99 16.12
N ALA A 331 -23.80 36.58 15.70
CA ALA A 331 -22.75 36.15 16.62
C ALA A 331 -22.26 37.29 17.53
N ALA A 332 -22.25 38.53 17.04
CA ALA A 332 -21.93 39.72 17.85
C ALA A 332 -23.02 40.00 18.88
N THR A 333 -24.29 39.93 18.47
CA THR A 333 -25.42 40.12 19.37
C THR A 333 -25.47 39.07 20.47
N VAL A 334 -25.12 37.81 20.18
CA VAL A 334 -24.98 36.76 21.20
C VAL A 334 -23.94 37.15 22.25
N LEU A 335 -22.75 37.60 21.83
CA LEU A 335 -21.69 38.03 22.75
C LEU A 335 -22.13 39.22 23.60
N GLU A 336 -22.72 40.25 22.98
CA GLU A 336 -23.25 41.42 23.67
C GLU A 336 -24.25 41.02 24.76
N ARG A 337 -25.18 40.11 24.45
CA ARG A 337 -26.15 39.60 25.43
C ARG A 337 -25.51 38.78 26.55
N ILE A 338 -24.51 37.96 26.26
CA ILE A 338 -23.77 37.22 27.30
C ILE A 338 -23.03 38.19 28.23
N LEU A 339 -22.43 39.25 27.69
CA LEU A 339 -21.71 40.27 28.46
C LEU A 339 -22.67 41.16 29.28
N GLU A 340 -23.85 41.52 28.75
CA GLU A 340 -24.91 42.24 29.46
C GLU A 340 -25.37 41.50 30.74
N LEU A 341 -25.31 40.15 30.72
CA LEU A 341 -25.64 39.31 31.88
C LEU A 341 -24.54 39.29 32.96
N LYS A 342 -23.46 40.07 32.76
CA LYS A 342 -22.32 40.26 33.68
C LYS A 342 -21.58 38.96 34.01
N VAL A 343 -21.45 38.05 33.05
CA VAL A 343 -20.61 36.85 33.19
C VAL A 343 -19.14 37.26 33.10
N GLN A 344 -18.36 36.88 34.11
CA GLN A 344 -16.92 37.12 34.12
C GLN A 344 -16.23 36.15 33.15
N PHE A 345 -15.39 36.69 32.27
CA PHE A 345 -14.56 35.90 31.35
C PHE A 345 -13.11 35.75 31.81
N ILE A 346 -12.70 36.53 32.83
CA ILE A 346 -11.42 36.41 33.54
C ILE A 346 -11.75 36.21 35.02
N ASP A 347 -11.20 35.17 35.63
CA ASP A 347 -11.41 34.89 37.06
C ASP A 347 -10.69 35.93 37.95
N ASP A 348 -10.96 35.90 39.25
CA ASP A 348 -10.35 36.84 40.21
C ASP A 348 -8.83 36.64 40.39
N ARG A 349 -8.26 35.55 39.85
CA ARG A 349 -6.82 35.26 39.85
C ARG A 349 -6.14 35.63 38.53
N GLY A 350 -6.90 36.12 37.55
CA GLY A 350 -6.40 36.52 36.24
C GLY A 350 -6.33 35.41 35.19
N HIS A 351 -6.99 34.26 35.38
CA HIS A 351 -7.02 33.19 34.38
C HIS A 351 -8.25 33.28 33.48
N SER A 352 -8.10 32.88 32.21
CA SER A 352 -9.20 32.89 31.24
C SER A 352 -9.08 31.79 30.19
N ARG A 353 -9.82 30.69 30.41
CA ARG A 353 -9.97 29.61 29.41
C ARG A 353 -10.56 30.11 28.08
N VAL A 354 -11.41 31.13 28.15
CA VAL A 354 -12.07 31.74 26.99
C VAL A 354 -11.05 32.42 26.07
N VAL A 355 -10.13 33.22 26.64
CA VAL A 355 -9.07 33.89 25.88
C VAL A 355 -8.11 32.86 25.29
N GLU A 356 -7.70 31.86 26.07
CA GLU A 356 -6.84 30.76 25.62
C GLU A 356 -7.44 30.00 24.44
N LYS A 357 -8.72 29.62 24.54
CA LYS A 357 -9.42 28.89 23.49
C LYS A 357 -9.66 29.74 22.24
N ALA A 358 -9.98 31.02 22.42
CA ALA A 358 -10.10 31.97 21.31
C ALA A 358 -8.76 32.12 20.54
N CYS A 359 -7.63 32.18 21.26
CA CYS A 359 -6.30 32.14 20.68
C CYS A 359 -6.05 30.83 19.93
N ARG A 360 -6.42 29.67 20.50
CA ARG A 360 -6.23 28.36 19.87
C ARG A 360 -7.08 28.17 18.60
N LYS A 361 -8.27 28.76 18.53
CA LYS A 361 -9.15 28.70 17.36
C LYS A 361 -8.92 29.83 16.34
N GLY A 362 -8.13 30.85 16.68
CA GLY A 362 -7.84 31.98 15.80
C GLY A 362 -8.94 33.04 15.71
N HIS A 363 -9.77 33.19 16.75
CA HIS A 363 -10.86 34.18 16.78
C HIS A 363 -10.39 35.55 17.28
N TYR A 364 -9.56 36.24 16.50
CA TYR A 364 -8.93 37.51 16.92
C TYR A 364 -9.93 38.68 17.09
N THR A 365 -11.01 38.73 16.28
CA THR A 365 -12.07 39.74 16.42
C THR A 365 -12.84 39.62 17.75
N LEU A 366 -12.92 38.39 18.30
CA LEU A 366 -13.45 38.18 19.64
C LEU A 366 -12.54 38.79 20.69
N LEU A 367 -11.22 38.59 20.58
CA LEU A 367 -10.25 39.17 21.50
C LEU A 367 -10.31 40.70 21.49
N GLU A 368 -10.43 41.33 20.32
CA GLU A 368 -10.60 42.79 20.22
C GLU A 368 -11.85 43.29 20.96
N LYS A 369 -12.98 42.59 20.82
CA LYS A 369 -14.23 42.92 21.51
C LYS A 369 -14.14 42.71 23.02
N LEU A 370 -13.48 41.65 23.47
CA LEU A 370 -13.26 41.41 24.91
C LEU A 370 -12.34 42.48 25.53
N VAL A 371 -11.28 42.88 24.81
CA VAL A 371 -10.41 43.99 25.21
C VAL A 371 -11.18 45.31 25.27
N ALA A 372 -12.06 45.58 24.32
CA ALA A 372 -12.87 46.80 24.29
C ALA A 372 -13.89 46.85 25.45
N HIS A 373 -14.37 45.70 25.92
CA HIS A 373 -15.33 45.61 27.01
C HIS A 373 -14.70 45.84 28.39
N ASP A 374 -13.53 45.24 28.68
CA ASP A 374 -12.84 45.39 29.97
C ASP A 374 -11.31 45.30 29.81
N SER A 375 -10.71 46.41 29.39
CA SER A 375 -9.27 46.50 29.13
C SER A 375 -8.42 46.39 30.40
N ALA A 376 -8.93 46.86 31.53
CA ALA A 376 -8.22 46.84 32.81
C ALA A 376 -8.05 45.39 33.31
N ARG A 377 -9.12 44.60 33.27
CA ARG A 377 -9.08 43.18 33.66
C ARG A 377 -8.33 42.33 32.62
N PHE A 378 -8.36 42.71 31.35
CA PHE A 378 -7.58 42.02 30.32
C PHE A 378 -6.05 42.11 30.56
N TYR A 379 -5.56 43.20 31.16
CA TYR A 379 -4.15 43.35 31.52
C TYR A 379 -3.73 42.52 32.74
N THR A 380 -4.68 41.99 33.51
CA THR A 380 -4.39 41.11 34.67
C THR A 380 -4.22 39.64 34.27
N LEU A 381 -4.27 39.29 32.98
CA LEU A 381 -4.13 37.92 32.50
C LEU A 381 -2.83 37.27 32.98
N GLN A 382 -2.94 36.04 33.48
CA GLN A 382 -1.81 35.23 33.97
C GLN A 382 -1.86 33.82 33.38
N HIS A 383 -0.73 33.11 33.50
CA HIS A 383 -0.65 31.68 33.15
C HIS A 383 -1.54 30.83 34.06
N HIS A 384 -2.33 29.93 33.48
CA HIS A 384 -3.18 29.02 34.25
C HIS A 384 -2.32 27.96 35.00
N PRO A 385 -2.72 27.49 36.20
CA PRO A 385 -1.95 26.51 36.98
C PRO A 385 -1.80 25.13 36.36
N ASP A 386 -2.68 24.75 35.43
CA ASP A 386 -2.62 23.47 34.67
C ASP A 386 -1.62 23.51 33.51
N GLY A 387 -0.89 24.62 33.36
CA GLY A 387 0.11 24.78 32.31
C GLY A 387 -0.44 25.29 30.98
N SER A 388 -1.70 25.76 30.91
CA SER A 388 -2.25 26.49 29.75
C SER A 388 -2.10 28.02 29.87
N SER A 389 -2.02 28.70 28.72
CA SER A 389 -1.84 30.16 28.66
C SER A 389 -2.16 30.70 27.26
N PRO A 390 -2.60 31.97 27.13
CA PRO A 390 -2.86 32.59 25.84
C PRO A 390 -1.65 32.56 24.90
N LEU A 391 -0.43 32.77 25.42
CA LEU A 391 0.80 32.70 24.63
C LEU A 391 1.04 31.30 24.07
N GLN A 392 0.77 30.28 24.89
CA GLN A 392 0.95 28.88 24.53
C GLN A 392 -0.10 28.42 23.52
N ALA A 393 -1.34 28.86 23.68
CA ALA A 393 -2.41 28.64 22.71
C ALA A 393 -2.09 29.25 21.34
N LEU A 394 -1.52 30.47 21.31
CA LEU A 394 -1.06 31.11 20.07
C LEU A 394 0.11 30.36 19.42
N ILE A 395 1.05 29.82 20.20
CA ILE A 395 2.13 28.98 19.68
C ILE A 395 1.57 27.72 19.03
N LEU A 396 0.65 27.03 19.70
CA LEU A 396 0.03 25.83 19.15
C LEU A 396 -0.79 26.14 17.90
N ARG A 397 -1.50 27.28 17.87
CA ARG A 397 -2.19 27.76 16.67
C ARG A 397 -1.21 28.10 15.55
N TRP A 398 -0.08 28.73 15.85
CA TRP A 398 0.96 29.04 14.85
C TRP A 398 1.42 27.79 14.10
N LEU A 399 1.61 26.69 14.82
CA LEU A 399 2.04 25.41 14.24
C LEU A 399 0.98 24.77 13.32
N GLU A 400 -0.30 25.13 13.50
CA GLU A 400 -1.43 24.65 12.68
C GLU A 400 -1.88 25.67 11.61
N ALA A 401 -1.49 26.94 11.74
CA ALA A 401 -2.01 28.06 10.98
C ALA A 401 -1.36 28.25 9.59
N SER A 402 -2.13 28.81 8.67
CA SER A 402 -1.65 29.20 7.34
C SER A 402 -0.75 30.45 7.41
N LYS A 403 0.07 30.68 6.37
CA LYS A 403 0.99 31.83 6.32
C LYS A 403 0.30 33.19 6.48
N SER A 404 -0.95 33.34 6.01
CA SER A 404 -1.70 34.59 6.13
C SER A 404 -2.13 34.87 7.58
N GLU A 405 -2.43 33.83 8.36
CA GLU A 405 -2.86 33.95 9.75
C GLU A 405 -1.69 34.25 10.71
N ARG A 406 -0.47 33.82 10.36
CA ARG A 406 0.75 34.05 11.16
C ARG A 406 1.02 35.52 11.48
N ALA A 407 0.68 36.45 10.57
CA ALA A 407 0.85 37.88 10.81
C ALA A 407 -0.02 38.39 11.98
N THR A 408 -1.27 37.92 12.07
CA THR A 408 -2.18 38.27 13.16
C THR A 408 -1.78 37.58 14.46
N ILE A 409 -1.33 36.32 14.41
CA ILE A 409 -0.78 35.61 15.57
C ILE A 409 0.42 36.37 16.13
N ARG A 410 1.34 36.82 15.26
CA ARG A 410 2.52 37.60 15.62
C ARG A 410 2.16 38.85 16.42
N TYR A 411 1.16 39.62 15.95
CA TYR A 411 0.64 40.80 16.64
C TYR A 411 0.14 40.45 18.06
N TRP A 412 -0.69 39.42 18.20
CA TRP A 412 -1.24 39.01 19.50
C TRP A 412 -0.18 38.45 20.44
N MET A 413 0.80 37.70 19.93
CA MET A 413 1.92 37.19 20.72
C MET A 413 2.77 38.34 21.27
N GLN A 414 3.12 39.33 20.45
CA GLN A 414 3.84 40.53 20.92
C GLN A 414 3.03 41.30 21.96
N ARG A 415 1.72 41.45 21.75
CA ARG A 415 0.83 42.13 22.68
C ARG A 415 0.77 41.43 24.04
N PHE A 416 0.58 40.11 24.06
CA PHE A 416 0.57 39.35 25.32
C PHE A 416 1.94 39.28 25.99
N ALA A 417 3.03 39.24 25.22
CA ALA A 417 4.39 39.29 25.77
C ALA A 417 4.72 40.61 26.48
N SER A 418 3.97 41.69 26.21
CA SER A 418 4.10 42.97 26.91
C SER A 418 3.42 42.99 28.29
N PHE A 419 2.65 41.95 28.65
CA PHE A 419 1.94 41.90 29.93
C PHE A 419 2.88 41.40 31.03
N PRO A 420 2.86 42.01 32.24
CA PRO A 420 3.84 41.74 33.28
C PRO A 420 3.78 40.31 33.82
N ASN A 421 2.62 39.65 33.71
CA ASN A 421 2.37 38.32 34.28
C ASN A 421 2.44 37.18 33.24
N LEU A 422 2.78 37.48 31.98
CA LEU A 422 2.91 36.52 30.90
C LEU A 422 4.34 36.50 30.35
N ASN A 423 4.88 35.31 30.10
CA ASN A 423 6.22 35.10 29.56
C ASN A 423 6.30 33.74 28.85
N PHE A 424 7.40 33.49 28.11
CA PHE A 424 7.64 32.24 27.40
C PHE A 424 8.43 31.20 28.21
N GLU A 425 8.56 31.39 29.53
CA GLU A 425 9.43 30.59 30.40
C GLU A 425 8.70 29.45 31.13
N ARG A 426 7.43 29.20 30.80
CA ARG A 426 6.69 28.02 31.29
C ARG A 426 6.62 26.94 30.23
N SER A 427 6.73 25.69 30.67
CA SER A 427 6.53 24.54 29.81
C SER A 427 5.10 24.49 29.27
N ILE A 428 4.97 23.91 28.08
CA ILE A 428 3.73 23.59 27.41
C ILE A 428 3.61 22.09 27.26
N GLY A 429 2.42 21.56 27.56
CA GLY A 429 2.02 20.23 27.11
C GLY A 429 1.79 20.26 25.61
N VAL A 430 2.74 19.77 24.84
CA VAL A 430 2.62 19.64 23.39
C VAL A 430 2.59 18.16 23.05
N PRO A 431 1.73 17.71 22.13
CA PRO A 431 1.90 16.41 21.51
C PRO A 431 3.24 16.43 20.76
N VAL A 432 4.25 15.82 21.36
CA VAL A 432 5.58 15.76 20.77
C VAL A 432 5.51 14.76 19.62
N ARG A 433 5.73 15.24 18.38
CA ARG A 433 5.96 14.34 17.25
C ARG A 433 7.26 13.59 17.53
N ALA A 434 7.18 12.26 17.58
CA ALA A 434 8.36 11.42 17.72
C ALA A 434 9.36 11.74 16.60
N LEU A 435 10.61 12.02 16.96
CA LEU A 435 11.69 12.10 15.98
C LEU A 435 11.96 10.68 15.46
N PRO A 436 11.88 10.43 14.14
CA PRO A 436 11.91 9.09 13.58
C PRO A 436 13.14 8.30 14.03
N GLY A 437 12.95 7.14 14.67
CA GLY A 437 14.03 6.20 14.98
C GLY A 437 15.00 6.60 16.10
N CYS A 438 14.60 7.51 16.99
CA CYS A 438 15.35 7.90 18.19
C CYS A 438 14.70 7.25 19.44
N LYS A 439 15.45 6.38 20.15
CA LYS A 439 14.98 5.62 21.35
C LYS A 439 14.44 6.51 22.50
N GLU A 440 14.85 7.77 22.53
CA GLU A 440 14.58 8.72 23.62
C GLU A 440 13.43 9.70 23.31
N ALA A 441 12.80 9.58 22.14
CA ALA A 441 11.58 10.32 21.86
C ALA A 441 10.46 9.77 22.76
N ARG A 442 10.24 10.41 23.92
CA ARG A 442 9.15 10.08 24.84
C ARG A 442 7.83 10.06 24.06
N PHE A 443 7.18 8.92 24.10
CA PHE A 443 5.89 8.68 23.46
C PHE A 443 4.77 9.42 24.21
N ASP A 444 3.92 10.11 23.48
CA ASP A 444 2.54 10.33 23.91
C ASP A 444 1.76 9.07 23.51
N ASP A 445 1.37 8.27 24.51
CA ASP A 445 0.54 7.06 24.36
C ASP A 445 -0.94 7.39 24.08
N GLY A 446 -1.25 8.67 23.84
CA GLY A 446 -2.60 9.15 23.62
C GLY A 446 -3.43 9.12 24.91
N ASN A 447 -2.80 9.14 26.09
CA ASN A 447 -3.45 9.44 27.36
C ASN A 447 -3.43 10.94 27.70
N GLY A 448 -2.91 11.81 26.81
CA GLY A 448 -2.93 13.26 27.01
C GLY A 448 -1.89 13.76 28.02
N ASN A 449 -0.93 12.91 28.41
CA ASN A 449 0.22 13.33 29.20
C ASN A 449 1.27 13.91 28.26
N GLY A 450 1.02 15.13 27.76
CA GLY A 450 2.00 15.89 26.99
C GLY A 450 3.31 16.01 27.75
N CYS A 451 4.45 15.90 27.05
CA CYS A 451 5.73 16.25 27.66
C CYS A 451 5.76 17.77 27.85
N ASP A 452 5.91 18.21 29.09
CA ASP A 452 6.15 19.61 29.44
C ASP A 452 7.46 20.10 28.81
N ILE A 453 7.37 20.82 27.70
CA ILE A 453 8.52 21.38 26.97
C ILE A 453 8.41 22.89 26.84
N TYR A 454 9.53 23.59 26.75
CA TYR A 454 9.53 25.05 26.58
C TYR A 454 9.09 25.46 25.17
N PRO A 455 8.40 26.60 24.98
CA PRO A 455 7.99 27.15 23.69
C PRO A 455 9.05 27.10 22.58
N LEU A 456 10.28 27.49 22.89
CA LEU A 456 11.40 27.47 21.94
C LEU A 456 11.74 26.02 21.52
N VAL A 457 11.78 25.09 22.48
CA VAL A 457 12.04 23.67 22.22
C VAL A 457 10.89 23.04 21.43
N ALA A 458 9.64 23.45 21.68
CA ALA A 458 8.49 23.03 20.89
C ALA A 458 8.60 23.51 19.44
N ALA A 459 9.00 24.76 19.21
CA ALA A 459 9.25 25.29 17.86
C ALA A 459 10.38 24.54 17.14
N ILE A 460 11.46 24.19 17.87
CA ILE A 460 12.57 23.36 17.37
C ILE A 460 12.08 21.96 16.98
N LYS A 461 11.39 21.26 17.89
CA LYS A 461 10.86 19.91 17.62
C LYS A 461 9.80 19.90 16.50
N ALA A 462 9.05 20.99 16.35
CA ALA A 462 8.12 21.20 15.24
C ALA A 462 8.81 21.56 13.92
N GLN A 463 10.12 21.84 13.94
CA GLN A 463 10.94 22.25 12.81
C GLN A 463 10.45 23.52 12.09
N ASP A 464 9.93 24.51 12.83
CA ASP A 464 9.48 25.80 12.28
C ASP A 464 10.53 26.91 12.51
N PRO A 465 11.40 27.22 11.52
CA PRO A 465 12.45 28.23 11.68
C PRO A 465 11.90 29.66 11.79
N GLU A 466 10.71 29.95 11.24
CA GLU A 466 10.09 31.28 11.33
C GLU A 466 9.65 31.58 12.76
N LEU A 467 9.05 30.58 13.45
CA LEU A 467 8.67 30.71 14.85
C LEU A 467 9.89 30.87 15.76
N ILE A 468 10.97 30.12 15.50
CA ILE A 468 12.23 30.23 16.24
C ILE A 468 12.81 31.64 16.10
N GLN A 469 12.88 32.15 14.87
CA GLN A 469 13.33 33.51 14.61
C GLN A 469 12.48 34.53 15.37
N PHE A 470 11.15 34.42 15.31
CA PHE A 470 10.25 35.34 15.99
C PHE A 470 10.44 35.33 17.51
N LEU A 471 10.54 34.15 18.12
CA LEU A 471 10.75 34.01 19.58
C LEU A 471 12.07 34.63 20.03
N ILE A 472 13.14 34.48 19.24
CA ILE A 472 14.47 34.98 19.59
C ILE A 472 14.61 36.48 19.28
N ALA A 473 14.33 36.89 18.04
CA ALA A 473 14.60 38.23 17.57
C ALA A 473 13.61 39.28 18.11
N GLU A 474 12.34 38.90 18.29
CA GLU A 474 11.28 39.85 18.64
C GLU A 474 10.74 39.66 20.06
N CYS A 475 10.55 38.41 20.50
CA CYS A 475 10.09 38.12 21.86
C CYS A 475 11.22 38.07 22.89
N LYS A 476 12.49 38.12 22.45
CA LYS A 476 13.69 38.09 23.30
C LYS A 476 13.71 36.92 24.29
N VAL A 477 13.23 35.75 23.86
CA VAL A 477 13.26 34.53 24.68
C VAL A 477 14.70 34.12 24.95
N ASP A 478 15.04 33.83 26.20
CA ASP A 478 16.37 33.36 26.57
C ASP A 478 16.60 31.94 26.03
N VAL A 479 17.53 31.84 25.08
CA VAL A 479 17.92 30.59 24.40
C VAL A 479 18.62 29.58 25.33
N ASN A 480 19.19 30.05 26.45
CA ASN A 480 19.94 29.24 27.41
C ASN A 480 19.14 28.89 28.68
N LYS A 481 17.98 29.53 28.91
CA LYS A 481 17.19 29.29 30.11
C LYS A 481 16.49 27.93 30.04
N ALA A 482 16.58 27.22 31.16
CA ALA A 482 16.52 25.77 31.29
C ALA A 482 15.28 25.10 30.66
N SER A 483 15.48 24.34 29.59
CA SER A 483 14.89 23.00 29.45
C SER A 483 15.94 22.01 30.00
N PRO A 484 15.55 20.86 30.60
CA PRO A 484 16.50 19.80 30.98
C PRO A 484 17.39 19.33 29.80
N ASN A 485 16.96 19.57 28.56
CA ASN A 485 17.74 19.37 27.34
C ASN A 485 18.11 20.73 26.70
N ILE A 486 19.38 20.89 26.32
CA ILE A 486 19.95 22.11 25.71
C ILE A 486 19.27 22.42 24.36
N SER A 487 18.79 23.66 24.15
CA SER A 487 18.09 24.09 22.91
C SER A 487 18.89 23.81 21.62
N ILE A 488 20.21 24.05 21.63
CA ILE A 488 21.08 23.76 20.47
C ILE A 488 21.23 22.25 20.20
N VAL A 489 21.22 21.43 21.26
CA VAL A 489 21.26 19.96 21.11
C VAL A 489 19.97 19.48 20.47
N GLU A 490 18.81 19.93 20.96
CA GLU A 490 17.51 19.59 20.37
C GLU A 490 17.44 20.02 18.90
N ALA A 491 17.99 21.19 18.54
CA ALA A 491 18.07 21.64 17.15
C ALA A 491 18.96 20.72 16.29
N ILE A 492 20.10 20.25 16.81
CA ILE A 492 20.97 19.30 16.12
C ILE A 492 20.26 17.95 15.91
N ILE A 493 19.52 17.45 16.90
CA ILE A 493 18.80 16.18 16.81
C ILE A 493 17.72 16.24 15.71
N THR A 494 17.12 17.41 15.43
CA THR A 494 16.17 17.56 14.31
C THR A 494 16.82 17.47 12.94
N ASN A 495 18.14 17.67 12.85
CA ASN A 495 18.94 17.62 11.64
C ASN A 495 18.44 18.55 10.50
N ASN A 496 17.82 19.67 10.87
CA ASN A 496 17.33 20.68 9.94
C ASN A 496 18.22 21.93 10.02
N HIS A 497 18.96 22.22 8.95
CA HIS A 497 19.90 23.35 8.91
C HIS A 497 19.20 24.70 9.07
N ALA A 498 17.95 24.85 8.62
CA ALA A 498 17.18 26.08 8.77
C ALA A 498 16.80 26.33 10.24
N VAL A 499 16.48 25.27 10.99
CA VAL A 499 16.21 25.33 12.44
C VAL A 499 17.47 25.74 13.21
N VAL A 500 18.61 25.11 12.90
CA VAL A 500 19.89 25.46 13.53
C VAL A 500 20.31 26.89 13.18
N LYS A 501 20.13 27.31 11.93
CA LYS A 501 20.41 28.68 11.49
C LYS A 501 19.51 29.71 12.16
N ALA A 502 18.20 29.46 12.23
CA ALA A 502 17.26 30.34 12.93
C ALA A 502 17.64 30.49 14.41
N LEU A 503 18.06 29.40 15.05
CA LEU A 503 18.52 29.42 16.43
C LEU A 503 19.85 30.16 16.61
N VAL A 504 20.83 30.00 15.70
CA VAL A 504 22.20 30.52 15.84
C VAL A 504 22.39 31.95 15.30
N ASP A 505 21.70 32.29 14.22
CA ASP A 505 21.82 33.60 13.55
C ASP A 505 20.68 34.55 13.87
N GLY A 506 19.51 34.05 14.32
CA GLY A 506 18.29 34.84 14.42
C GLY A 506 17.74 35.25 13.05
N GLU A 507 18.18 34.57 11.99
CA GLU A 507 17.80 34.78 10.60
C GLU A 507 17.36 33.45 9.99
N THR A 508 16.35 33.48 9.12
CA THR A 508 16.03 32.36 8.23
C THR A 508 16.53 32.66 6.82
N ASP A 509 16.89 31.64 6.03
CA ASP A 509 17.05 31.84 4.60
C ASP A 509 15.72 32.28 3.99
N THR A 510 15.67 33.54 3.53
CA THR A 510 14.57 34.04 2.73
C THR A 510 14.47 33.18 1.47
N ILE A 511 13.43 32.35 1.37
CA ILE A 511 13.01 31.81 0.07
C ILE A 511 12.69 33.04 -0.79
N SER A 512 13.54 33.31 -1.78
CA SER A 512 13.25 34.31 -2.80
C SER A 512 11.91 33.96 -3.45
N ARG A 513 10.97 34.91 -3.37
CA ARG A 513 9.69 34.92 -4.09
C ARG A 513 9.91 34.66 -5.59
N PRO A 514 9.02 33.94 -6.28
CA PRO A 514 8.38 34.46 -7.48
C PRO A 514 7.32 35.47 -7.03
N VAL A 515 7.43 36.69 -7.52
CA VAL A 515 6.36 37.68 -7.45
C VAL A 515 5.37 37.32 -8.54
N ASP A 516 4.17 36.88 -8.16
CA ASP A 516 3.00 37.07 -9.01
C ASP A 516 2.14 38.16 -8.36
N THR A 517 2.26 39.36 -8.91
CA THR A 517 1.22 40.38 -8.81
C THR A 517 -0.02 39.86 -9.52
N ILE A 518 -1.07 39.49 -8.79
CA ILE A 518 -2.43 39.56 -9.30
C ILE A 518 -3.29 40.25 -8.24
N ALA A 519 -3.52 41.54 -8.48
CA ALA A 519 -4.63 42.25 -7.89
C ALA A 519 -5.95 41.68 -8.46
N ASN A 520 -6.89 41.46 -7.56
CA ASN A 520 -8.33 41.27 -7.75
C ASN A 520 -8.89 41.43 -9.16
N THR A 521 -9.56 40.38 -9.67
CA THR A 521 -10.95 40.53 -10.12
C THR A 521 -11.66 39.19 -10.12
N VAL A 522 -12.78 39.18 -9.40
CA VAL A 522 -13.80 38.12 -9.39
C VAL A 522 -14.53 38.15 -10.73
N ASN A 523 -14.70 36.99 -11.38
CA ASN A 523 -15.97 36.55 -11.95
C ASN A 523 -15.89 35.07 -12.36
N GLY A 524 -16.94 34.33 -12.02
CA GLY A 524 -16.97 32.88 -12.08
C GLY A 524 -17.12 32.31 -13.49
N VAL A 525 -16.98 30.99 -13.57
CA VAL A 525 -17.86 30.01 -14.22
C VAL A 525 -17.20 28.62 -14.05
N ALA A 526 -18.06 27.62 -13.90
CA ALA A 526 -17.77 26.23 -13.63
C ALA A 526 -16.83 25.54 -14.64
N GLY A 527 -16.13 24.49 -14.18
CA GLY A 527 -15.87 23.32 -15.03
C GLY A 527 -14.49 22.66 -14.91
N LYS A 528 -14.53 21.40 -14.43
CA LYS A 528 -13.73 20.23 -14.82
C LYS A 528 -12.29 20.07 -14.28
N SER A 529 -12.16 19.07 -13.43
CA SER A 529 -10.93 18.35 -13.07
C SER A 529 -10.21 17.76 -14.28
N PRO A 530 -8.86 17.72 -14.33
CA PRO A 530 -8.16 16.88 -15.28
C PRO A 530 -7.92 15.48 -14.69
N ALA A 531 -8.29 14.50 -15.50
CA ALA A 531 -8.20 13.08 -15.24
C ALA A 531 -6.77 12.53 -15.38
N ILE A 532 -6.59 11.42 -14.67
CA ILE A 532 -5.53 10.41 -14.78
C ILE A 532 -5.40 9.97 -16.24
N ILE A 533 -4.19 10.01 -16.82
CA ILE A 533 -3.90 9.34 -18.10
C ILE A 533 -2.97 8.15 -17.82
N ALA A 534 -3.55 6.97 -18.01
CA ALA A 534 -2.87 5.69 -18.12
C ALA A 534 -2.39 5.45 -19.56
N PHE A 535 -1.22 4.82 -19.68
CA PHE A 535 -0.62 4.01 -20.75
C PHE A 535 -0.88 4.30 -22.25
N GLY A 536 0.19 4.14 -23.03
CA GLY A 536 0.27 4.50 -24.45
C GLY A 536 -0.60 3.69 -25.42
N ILE A 537 -0.70 4.23 -26.64
CA ILE A 537 -0.76 3.53 -27.93
C ILE A 537 -0.33 4.55 -28.99
N SER A 538 0.45 4.09 -29.96
CA SER A 538 0.92 4.86 -31.10
C SER A 538 -0.21 5.13 -32.08
N SER A 539 -0.21 6.30 -32.74
CA SER A 539 -0.71 6.41 -34.10
C SER A 539 -0.19 7.69 -34.74
N ASN A 540 0.74 7.50 -35.68
CA ASN A 540 1.16 8.46 -36.68
C ASN A 540 0.25 8.29 -37.91
N GLN A 541 0.04 9.37 -38.67
CA GLN A 541 -0.69 9.51 -39.97
C GLN A 541 -2.16 9.97 -39.94
N MET A 542 -2.38 11.25 -40.26
CA MET A 542 -3.18 11.77 -41.40
C MET A 542 -3.18 13.31 -41.32
N ARG A 543 -2.46 13.99 -42.22
CA ARG A 543 -2.91 14.62 -43.47
C ARG A 543 -3.72 15.93 -43.31
N ASN A 544 -3.02 17.02 -43.65
CA ASN A 544 -3.36 18.12 -44.57
C ASN A 544 -4.68 18.91 -44.43
N MET A 545 -4.49 20.23 -44.60
CA MET A 545 -5.45 21.29 -44.98
C MET A 545 -6.27 21.85 -43.80
N THR A 546 -6.40 23.17 -43.57
CA THR A 546 -6.09 24.38 -44.35
C THR A 546 -6.31 25.61 -43.46
N ASN A 547 -5.43 26.60 -43.60
CA ASN A 547 -5.63 28.06 -43.68
C ASN A 547 -6.50 28.83 -42.67
N GLY A 548 -5.93 29.96 -42.23
CA GLY A 548 -6.63 31.19 -41.84
C GLY A 548 -5.92 31.91 -40.68
N ALA A 549 -4.88 32.70 -40.97
CA ALA A 549 -4.92 34.18 -41.00
C ALA A 549 -4.89 34.80 -39.58
N ALA A 550 -4.11 35.83 -39.24
CA ALA A 550 -3.41 36.82 -40.04
C ALA A 550 -2.18 37.34 -39.26
N ASN A 551 -1.08 37.54 -39.98
CA ASN A 551 -0.05 38.51 -39.66
C ASN A 551 -0.46 39.86 -40.25
N GLY A 552 0.01 40.94 -39.64
CA GLY A 552 0.14 42.27 -40.21
C GLY A 552 0.76 43.17 -39.15
N ASN A 553 1.71 44.05 -39.40
CA ASN A 553 2.57 44.43 -40.52
C ASN A 553 3.89 44.88 -39.80
N ASP A 554 5.07 44.97 -40.41
CA ASP A 554 5.43 45.92 -41.45
C ASP A 554 6.67 45.41 -42.21
N THR A 555 6.56 45.61 -43.52
CA THR A 555 7.52 45.54 -44.64
C THR A 555 8.67 46.54 -44.44
N GLU A 556 9.86 46.38 -45.02
CA GLU A 556 10.22 46.54 -46.44
C GLU A 556 11.66 45.97 -46.60
N GLU A 557 11.90 45.03 -47.52
CA GLU A 557 12.52 45.22 -48.87
C GLU A 557 14.05 45.45 -48.76
N GLU A 558 14.97 44.77 -49.46
CA GLU A 558 15.04 44.29 -50.85
C GLU A 558 16.26 43.31 -50.96
N ASP A 559 16.12 42.27 -51.81
CA ASP A 559 17.03 41.75 -52.87
C ASP A 559 18.57 41.73 -52.68
N GLU A 560 19.41 40.87 -53.28
CA GLU A 560 19.43 39.65 -54.11
C GLU A 560 20.95 39.31 -54.27
N SER A 561 21.29 38.17 -54.89
CA SER A 561 22.61 37.75 -55.46
C SER A 561 23.69 37.26 -54.46
N GLU A 562 24.10 35.99 -54.50
CA GLU A 562 24.93 35.22 -55.47
C GLU A 562 26.45 35.34 -55.22
N ASP A 563 27.02 34.16 -54.97
CA ASP A 563 28.31 33.60 -55.39
C ASP A 563 29.69 34.06 -54.83
N GLU A 564 30.32 33.05 -54.22
CA GLU A 564 31.69 32.53 -54.46
C GLU A 564 32.95 33.35 -54.08
N ASP A 565 33.68 32.74 -53.14
CA ASP A 565 35.11 32.39 -53.19
C ASP A 565 36.25 33.39 -52.86
N ASN A 566 37.16 32.85 -52.02
CA ASN A 566 38.59 33.13 -51.83
C ASN A 566 38.98 34.42 -51.09
N GLU A 567 40.06 34.51 -50.31
CA GLU A 567 41.04 33.61 -49.68
C GLU A 567 41.87 34.56 -48.76
N ASP A 568 42.54 34.01 -47.75
CA ASP A 568 43.73 34.57 -47.07
C ASP A 568 43.58 35.83 -46.20
N SER A 569 44.32 36.03 -45.10
CA SER A 569 45.25 35.23 -44.31
C SER A 569 45.57 36.03 -43.03
N ASP A 570 45.96 35.29 -41.99
CA ASP A 570 46.89 35.62 -40.90
C ASP A 570 46.75 36.93 -40.09
N GLU A 571 46.59 36.77 -38.77
CA GLU A 571 47.65 37.23 -37.86
C GLU A 571 47.60 36.46 -36.53
N ALA A 572 48.72 35.81 -36.24
CA ALA A 572 49.06 35.20 -34.96
C ALA A 572 49.54 36.27 -33.97
N SER A 573 49.45 35.96 -32.67
CA SER A 573 50.54 36.33 -31.77
C SER A 573 50.82 35.16 -30.84
N ASP A 574 52.00 34.59 -31.05
CA ASP A 574 52.68 33.61 -30.25
C ASP A 574 53.07 34.17 -28.88
N ASN A 575 53.20 33.27 -27.91
CA ASN A 575 54.54 33.09 -27.35
C ASN A 575 54.71 31.65 -26.85
N GLU A 576 55.43 30.89 -27.65
CA GLU A 576 56.12 29.67 -27.29
C GLU A 576 57.16 29.93 -26.18
N GLN A 577 57.47 28.91 -25.39
CA GLN A 577 58.77 28.24 -25.58
C GLN A 577 58.83 26.88 -24.88
N HIS A 578 59.22 25.92 -25.72
CA HIS A 578 59.51 24.51 -25.49
C HIS A 578 60.60 24.24 -24.45
N ASN A 579 60.53 23.07 -23.79
CA ASN A 579 61.54 22.04 -24.07
C ASN A 579 61.12 20.62 -23.67
N GLU A 580 61.58 19.68 -24.50
CA GLU A 580 61.25 18.27 -24.55
C GLU A 580 62.02 17.39 -23.57
N THR A 581 61.46 16.18 -23.37
CA THR A 581 62.11 14.88 -23.10
C THR A 581 62.82 14.65 -21.76
N THR A 582 62.36 13.64 -21.00
CA THR A 582 63.04 12.34 -20.75
C THR A 582 62.37 11.57 -19.60
N GLY A 583 62.33 10.23 -19.70
CA GLY A 583 62.56 9.34 -18.56
C GLY A 583 61.38 8.86 -17.70
N ALA A 584 60.97 7.60 -17.96
CA ALA A 584 60.78 6.49 -17.00
C ALA A 584 60.29 6.73 -15.55
N ASP A 585 59.25 5.93 -15.23
CA ASP A 585 59.00 5.16 -14.00
C ASP A 585 58.54 5.81 -12.68
N ASP A 586 57.66 5.03 -12.04
CA ASP A 586 57.27 4.95 -10.63
C ASP A 586 56.07 5.76 -10.09
N ASP A 587 54.95 5.03 -9.97
CA ASP A 587 54.06 4.89 -8.81
C ASP A 587 53.89 6.08 -7.84
N GLU A 588 52.68 6.68 -7.84
CA GLU A 588 51.90 6.87 -6.61
C GLU A 588 50.43 7.21 -6.93
N ALA A 589 49.52 6.35 -6.47
CA ALA A 589 48.09 6.50 -6.62
C ALA A 589 47.56 7.67 -5.77
N ASN A 590 47.08 8.73 -6.43
CA ASN A 590 46.50 9.89 -5.76
C ASN A 590 44.98 9.73 -5.58
N ASP A 591 44.59 9.31 -4.38
CA ASP A 591 43.21 9.11 -3.89
C ASP A 591 42.52 10.44 -3.52
N ASN A 592 42.23 11.28 -4.52
CA ASN A 592 41.66 12.62 -4.31
C ASN A 592 40.45 12.94 -5.21
N SER A 593 39.42 12.10 -5.17
CA SER A 593 38.11 12.46 -5.75
C SER A 593 36.93 12.11 -4.81
N VAL A 594 36.94 12.70 -3.61
CA VAL A 594 35.79 12.66 -2.69
C VAL A 594 34.90 13.89 -2.94
N ASN A 595 33.67 13.65 -3.42
CA ASN A 595 32.46 14.48 -3.33
C ASN A 595 32.61 16.00 -3.10
N LYS A 596 32.62 16.79 -4.19
CA LYS A 596 32.25 18.21 -4.17
C LYS A 596 30.82 18.40 -4.71
N GLN A 597 29.80 18.00 -3.95
CA GLN A 597 28.39 18.31 -4.27
C GLN A 597 27.51 18.54 -3.02
N GLU A 598 28.07 19.01 -1.90
CA GLU A 598 27.25 19.52 -0.79
C GLU A 598 27.15 21.05 -0.91
N MET A 599 25.93 21.59 -0.96
CA MET A 599 25.74 23.05 -0.92
C MET A 599 26.29 23.58 0.42
N PRO A 600 27.12 24.64 0.42
CA PRO A 600 27.66 25.18 1.65
C PRO A 600 26.54 25.79 2.50
N ILE A 601 26.29 25.21 3.67
CA ILE A 601 25.33 25.74 4.64
C ILE A 601 25.92 27.03 5.22
N ASN A 602 25.23 28.15 5.00
CA ASN A 602 25.69 29.46 5.44
C ASN A 602 25.14 29.81 6.84
N ILE A 603 25.98 29.61 7.86
CA ILE A 603 25.74 30.01 9.27
C ILE A 603 26.77 31.07 9.67
N LYS A 604 26.33 32.15 10.32
CA LYS A 604 27.16 33.32 10.64
C LYS A 604 27.54 33.43 12.12
N GLY A 605 26.81 32.78 13.04
CA GLY A 605 27.02 32.85 14.48
C GLY A 605 26.69 34.20 15.11
N ARG A 606 25.58 34.85 14.72
CA ARG A 606 25.29 36.23 15.16
C ARG A 606 24.76 36.34 16.59
N ILE A 607 24.16 35.29 17.13
CA ILE A 607 23.63 35.30 18.50
C ILE A 607 24.76 34.95 19.48
N ALA A 608 25.44 35.99 19.98
CA ALA A 608 26.57 35.86 20.90
C ALA A 608 26.21 35.22 22.26
N ALA A 609 24.92 35.14 22.60
CA ALA A 609 24.42 34.63 23.86
C ALA A 609 24.34 33.10 23.94
N ILE A 610 24.37 32.35 22.83
CA ILE A 610 24.19 30.88 22.87
C ILE A 610 25.43 30.21 23.46
N ASP A 611 25.26 29.54 24.59
CA ASP A 611 26.31 28.71 25.17
C ASP A 611 26.29 27.30 24.57
N ILE A 612 27.18 27.07 23.62
CA ILE A 612 27.39 25.76 22.97
C ILE A 612 28.18 24.76 23.84
N THR A 613 28.73 25.20 24.98
CA THR A 613 29.59 24.38 25.84
C THR A 613 28.85 23.67 26.96
N ILE A 614 27.53 23.93 27.09
CA ILE A 614 26.66 23.25 28.04
C ILE A 614 26.70 21.73 27.73
N LYS A 615 26.75 20.93 28.79
CA LYS A 615 26.67 19.47 28.73
C LYS A 615 25.31 19.02 29.20
N ASP A 616 24.78 17.97 28.59
CA ASP A 616 23.60 17.29 29.10
C ASP A 616 23.90 16.76 30.52
N HIS A 617 23.06 17.13 31.48
CA HIS A 617 23.20 16.71 32.87
C HIS A 617 22.99 15.22 33.08
N MET A 618 22.23 14.54 32.20
CA MET A 618 21.96 13.11 32.33
C MET A 618 23.05 12.24 31.72
N THR A 619 23.57 12.60 30.54
CA THR A 619 24.55 11.79 29.80
C THR A 619 25.98 12.34 29.87
N GLY A 620 26.17 13.60 30.27
CA GLY A 620 27.44 14.33 30.20
C GLY A 620 27.88 14.68 28.78
N ARG A 621 27.04 14.40 27.78
CA ARG A 621 27.33 14.63 26.36
C ARG A 621 27.30 16.11 26.02
N ASN A 622 28.26 16.53 25.20
CA ASN A 622 28.26 17.84 24.55
C ASN A 622 27.60 17.78 23.17
N MET A 623 27.36 18.93 22.53
CA MET A 623 26.73 19.00 21.19
C MET A 623 27.38 18.12 20.12
N CYS A 624 28.70 17.89 20.15
CA CYS A 624 29.40 17.08 19.16
C CYS A 624 29.02 15.59 19.25
N HIS A 625 28.65 15.09 20.44
CA HIS A 625 28.16 13.72 20.59
C HIS A 625 26.80 13.55 19.90
N TYR A 626 25.97 14.59 19.91
CA TYR A 626 24.62 14.58 19.33
C TYR A 626 24.58 14.62 17.79
N PHE A 627 25.71 14.90 17.13
CA PHE A 627 25.89 14.64 15.70
C PHE A 627 26.04 13.14 15.38
N VAL A 628 26.31 12.30 16.39
CA VAL A 628 26.57 10.86 16.22
C VAL A 628 25.42 10.02 16.81
N GLU A 629 24.89 10.37 17.99
CA GLU A 629 23.83 9.65 18.71
C GLU A 629 22.98 10.66 19.52
N PRO A 630 21.63 10.56 19.61
CA PRO A 630 20.77 9.38 19.49
C PRO A 630 20.47 8.92 18.06
N CYS A 631 20.57 9.82 17.09
CA CYS A 631 20.30 9.53 15.69
C CYS A 631 21.59 9.72 14.88
N GLY A 632 21.98 8.73 14.07
CA GLY A 632 23.22 8.72 13.29
C GLY A 632 23.16 9.59 12.03
N TRP A 633 22.81 10.86 12.21
CA TRP A 633 22.66 11.84 11.15
C TRP A 633 24.00 12.13 10.48
N GLN A 634 24.10 11.95 9.16
CA GLN A 634 25.34 12.16 8.42
C GLN A 634 25.47 13.56 7.80
N ASN A 635 24.92 14.58 8.48
CA ASN A 635 24.93 15.96 8.00
C ASN A 635 26.29 16.65 8.28
N VAL A 636 27.30 16.23 7.51
CA VAL A 636 28.67 16.76 7.59
C VAL A 636 28.69 18.26 7.28
N GLY A 637 27.94 18.71 6.27
CA GLY A 637 27.82 20.14 5.96
C GLY A 637 27.38 21.00 7.15
N LEU A 638 26.43 20.52 7.97
CA LEU A 638 25.98 21.27 9.16
C LEU A 638 27.07 21.31 10.23
N PHE A 639 27.75 20.20 10.45
CA PHE A 639 28.89 20.13 11.36
C PHE A 639 30.02 21.10 10.93
N GLU A 640 30.42 21.07 9.65
CA GLU A 640 31.45 21.96 9.10
C GLU A 640 31.05 23.44 9.21
N ALA A 641 29.79 23.78 8.95
CA ALA A 641 29.29 25.13 9.09
C ALA A 641 29.43 25.65 10.53
N LEU A 642 29.09 24.82 11.52
CA LEU A 642 29.25 25.18 12.94
C LEU A 642 30.73 25.24 13.38
N VAL A 643 31.59 24.36 12.86
CA VAL A 643 33.04 24.41 13.10
C VAL A 643 33.62 25.72 12.57
N LYS A 644 33.20 26.18 11.38
CA LYS A 644 33.65 27.45 10.80
C LYS A 644 33.31 28.66 11.69
N VAL A 645 32.14 28.62 12.33
CA VAL A 645 31.65 29.69 13.22
C VAL A 645 32.35 29.67 14.57
N TYR A 646 32.37 28.51 15.26
CA TYR A 646 32.78 28.42 16.66
C TYR A 646 34.24 27.95 16.87
N LYS A 647 34.94 27.56 15.80
CA LYS A 647 36.38 27.26 15.73
C LYS A 647 36.91 26.50 16.96
N GLY A 648 37.76 27.14 17.77
CA GLY A 648 38.47 26.52 18.88
C GLY A 648 37.58 25.90 19.96
N LYS A 649 36.34 26.39 20.14
CA LYS A 649 35.38 25.77 21.06
C LYS A 649 34.97 24.38 20.57
N MET A 650 34.73 24.21 19.27
CA MET A 650 34.38 22.92 18.66
C MET A 650 35.53 21.92 18.75
N THR A 651 36.75 22.34 18.42
CA THR A 651 37.96 21.50 18.55
C THR A 651 38.17 21.00 19.98
N ARG A 652 37.94 21.85 20.99
CA ARG A 652 38.01 21.44 22.39
C ARG A 652 36.91 20.44 22.76
N MET A 653 35.69 20.60 22.25
CA MET A 653 34.59 19.67 22.56
C MET A 653 34.76 18.27 21.96
N LEU A 654 35.51 18.13 20.86
CA LEU A 654 35.84 16.83 20.27
C LEU A 654 36.74 15.96 21.18
N THR A 655 37.44 16.56 22.16
CA THR A 655 38.30 15.82 23.11
C THR A 655 37.65 15.56 24.46
N LEU A 656 36.50 16.17 24.74
CA LEU A 656 35.80 15.99 26.01
C LEU A 656 35.01 14.67 26.01
N GLN A 657 35.16 13.92 27.10
CA GLN A 657 34.43 12.67 27.32
C GLN A 657 33.05 12.93 27.94
N ASP A 658 32.11 12.05 27.61
CA ASP A 658 30.82 11.92 28.29
C ASP A 658 30.94 11.12 29.62
N LEU A 659 29.82 10.86 30.31
CA LEU A 659 29.84 10.09 31.56
C LEU A 659 30.28 8.62 31.39
N ASN A 660 30.23 8.08 30.16
CA ASN A 660 30.70 6.74 29.83
C ASN A 660 32.17 6.71 29.40
N GLY A 661 32.87 7.85 29.43
CA GLY A 661 34.27 7.96 29.03
C GLY A 661 34.49 8.02 27.51
N GLU A 662 33.43 8.15 26.71
CA GLU A 662 33.53 8.19 25.24
C GLU A 662 33.65 9.65 24.76
N THR A 663 34.57 9.90 23.82
CA THR A 663 34.63 11.16 23.06
C THR A 663 33.74 11.08 21.81
N PRO A 664 33.31 12.22 21.21
CA PRO A 664 32.53 12.22 19.97
C PRO A 664 33.21 11.41 18.85
N LEU A 665 34.54 11.52 18.76
CA LEU A 665 35.34 10.82 17.76
C LEU A 665 35.36 9.30 18.00
N SER A 666 35.48 8.87 19.27
CA SER A 666 35.42 7.44 19.61
C SER A 666 34.03 6.85 19.38
N LEU A 667 32.98 7.63 19.66
CA LEU A 667 31.59 7.24 19.43
C LEU A 667 31.30 7.09 17.93
N ALA A 668 31.78 8.03 17.10
CA ALA A 668 31.65 7.95 15.64
C ALA A 668 32.36 6.72 15.05
N ALA A 669 33.55 6.37 15.57
CA ALA A 669 34.26 5.15 15.19
C ALA A 669 33.51 3.89 15.61
N LYS A 670 33.00 3.83 16.85
CA LYS A 670 32.23 2.70 17.39
C LYS A 670 30.94 2.43 16.61
N LYS A 671 30.26 3.49 16.16
CA LYS A 671 29.03 3.42 15.33
C LYS A 671 29.32 3.29 13.83
N ASN A 672 30.59 3.21 13.45
CA ASN A 672 31.08 3.10 12.09
C ASN A 672 30.60 4.23 11.14
N GLN A 673 30.50 5.47 11.61
CA GLN A 673 30.04 6.59 10.81
C GLN A 673 31.19 7.21 9.99
N HIS A 674 31.56 6.56 8.88
CA HIS A 674 32.74 6.93 8.07
C HIS A 674 32.83 8.43 7.70
N ARG A 675 31.75 9.02 7.16
CA ARG A 675 31.75 10.43 6.72
C ARG A 675 31.90 11.42 7.87
N MET A 676 31.14 11.21 8.96
CA MET A 676 31.19 12.08 10.14
C MET A 676 32.54 11.94 10.87
N PHE A 677 33.05 10.71 11.00
CA PHE A 677 34.36 10.43 11.58
C PHE A 677 35.49 11.13 10.81
N ALA A 678 35.48 11.06 9.47
CA ALA A 678 36.46 11.76 8.63
C ALA A 678 36.38 13.29 8.80
N ALA A 679 35.18 13.85 8.92
CA ALA A 679 34.99 15.27 9.18
C ALA A 679 35.46 15.70 10.57
N MET A 680 35.13 14.95 11.61
CA MET A 680 35.60 15.22 12.98
C MET A 680 37.13 15.08 13.09
N SER A 681 37.72 14.08 12.43
CA SER A 681 39.18 13.85 12.45
C SER A 681 39.97 15.02 11.86
N ARG A 682 39.48 15.65 10.79
CA ARG A 682 40.12 16.85 10.19
C ARG A 682 40.23 18.03 11.16
N HIS A 683 39.36 18.11 12.15
CA HIS A 683 39.30 19.22 13.11
C HIS A 683 39.76 18.84 14.53
N ALA A 684 40.10 17.57 14.76
CA ALA A 684 40.64 17.09 16.02
C ALA A 684 42.15 17.42 16.14
N PRO A 685 42.69 17.59 17.36
CA PRO A 685 44.12 17.82 17.55
C PRO A 685 44.96 16.60 17.13
N LYS A 686 46.13 16.87 16.53
CA LYS A 686 47.10 15.86 16.06
C LYS A 686 47.52 14.95 17.22
N GLY A 687 47.34 13.63 17.06
CA GLY A 687 47.67 12.60 18.06
C GLY A 687 46.48 11.78 18.60
N THR A 688 45.25 12.13 18.22
CA THR A 688 44.04 11.37 18.59
C THR A 688 43.83 10.20 17.61
N VAL A 689 44.44 9.04 17.86
CA VAL A 689 44.33 7.87 16.97
C VAL A 689 43.16 7.00 17.38
N ASN A 690 42.06 7.06 16.61
CA ASN A 690 40.95 6.10 16.67
C ASN A 690 40.88 5.39 15.32
N HIS A 691 40.69 4.06 15.33
CA HIS A 691 40.54 3.28 14.11
C HIS A 691 39.07 3.03 13.80
N LEU A 692 38.67 3.16 12.53
CA LEU A 692 37.36 2.71 12.05
C LEU A 692 37.38 1.18 11.99
N SER A 693 36.39 0.54 12.60
CA SER A 693 36.10 -0.86 12.28
C SER A 693 35.53 -0.93 10.86
N GLY A 694 36.02 -1.79 9.97
CA GLY A 694 35.40 -2.01 8.65
C GLY A 694 33.92 -2.43 8.75
N LEU A 695 33.26 -2.59 7.60
CA LEU A 695 31.86 -3.01 7.54
C LEU A 695 31.69 -4.37 8.26
N LYS A 696 30.84 -4.42 9.29
CA LYS A 696 30.56 -5.66 10.01
C LYS A 696 29.60 -6.53 9.19
N ILE A 697 30.15 -7.50 8.45
CA ILE A 697 29.38 -8.47 7.67
C ILE A 697 29.36 -9.81 8.41
N VAL A 698 28.18 -10.20 8.87
CA VAL A 698 27.95 -11.51 9.48
C VAL A 698 27.65 -12.50 8.37
N VAL A 699 28.48 -13.53 8.22
CA VAL A 699 28.22 -14.64 7.30
C VAL A 699 27.54 -15.75 8.09
N PRO A 700 26.32 -16.18 7.68
CA PRO A 700 25.63 -17.33 8.28
C PRO A 700 26.45 -18.62 8.14
N ASP A 701 26.12 -19.62 8.94
CA ASP A 701 26.65 -20.97 8.71
C ASP A 701 25.89 -21.67 7.58
N ALA A 702 26.61 -22.42 6.74
CA ALA A 702 26.01 -23.24 5.70
C ALA A 702 25.26 -24.43 6.33
N THR A 703 24.06 -24.73 5.84
CA THR A 703 23.33 -25.92 6.29
C THR A 703 23.81 -27.17 5.54
N GLU A 704 23.78 -28.33 6.20
CA GLU A 704 24.24 -29.61 5.61
C GLU A 704 23.29 -30.18 4.52
N LYS A 705 22.27 -29.42 4.08
CA LYS A 705 21.26 -29.92 3.15
C LYS A 705 21.80 -30.01 1.73
N ASN A 706 21.88 -31.23 1.20
CA ASN A 706 22.32 -31.47 -0.17
C ASN A 706 21.15 -31.42 -1.16
N VAL A 707 20.68 -30.21 -1.45
CA VAL A 707 19.55 -29.93 -2.36
C VAL A 707 19.72 -30.64 -3.70
N LYS A 708 20.94 -30.65 -4.24
CA LYS A 708 21.24 -31.25 -5.53
C LYS A 708 21.04 -32.77 -5.49
N ASN A 709 21.66 -33.46 -4.52
CA ASN A 709 21.51 -34.91 -4.40
C ASN A 709 20.05 -35.29 -4.11
N ASP A 710 19.38 -34.58 -3.20
CA ASP A 710 17.98 -34.85 -2.85
C ASP A 710 17.04 -34.65 -4.05
N SER A 711 17.28 -33.60 -4.86
CA SER A 711 16.53 -33.41 -6.10
C SER A 711 16.83 -34.51 -7.12
N ASP A 712 18.11 -34.84 -7.34
CA ASP A 712 18.52 -35.83 -8.32
C ASP A 712 18.02 -37.24 -7.92
N GLU A 713 18.01 -37.57 -6.63
CA GLU A 713 17.46 -38.83 -6.11
C GLU A 713 15.96 -38.93 -6.32
N LEU A 714 15.18 -37.89 -6.02
CA LEU A 714 13.73 -37.91 -6.30
C LEU A 714 13.45 -38.09 -7.79
N MET A 715 14.27 -37.46 -8.63
CA MET A 715 14.16 -37.59 -10.09
C MET A 715 14.48 -39.01 -10.54
N ASN A 716 15.53 -39.61 -9.99
CA ASN A 716 15.87 -41.01 -10.24
C ASN A 716 14.79 -41.97 -9.72
N GLU A 717 14.16 -41.68 -8.57
CA GLU A 717 13.04 -42.48 -8.04
C GLU A 717 11.78 -42.33 -8.87
N PHE A 718 11.47 -41.13 -9.34
CA PHE A 718 10.34 -40.91 -10.21
C PHE A 718 10.55 -41.66 -11.54
N THR A 719 11.77 -41.60 -12.08
CA THR A 719 12.20 -42.40 -13.24
C THR A 719 12.06 -43.91 -12.95
N ALA A 720 12.58 -44.40 -11.83
CA ALA A 720 12.56 -45.81 -11.47
C ALA A 720 11.16 -46.33 -11.10
N ALA A 721 10.31 -45.51 -10.45
CA ALA A 721 8.92 -45.84 -10.13
C ALA A 721 8.04 -45.88 -11.38
N GLN A 722 8.33 -45.04 -12.38
CA GLN A 722 7.72 -45.16 -13.71
C GLN A 722 8.20 -46.42 -14.45
N MET A 723 9.47 -46.81 -14.29
CA MET A 723 10.03 -48.03 -14.88
C MET A 723 9.59 -49.34 -14.18
N SER A 724 9.20 -49.29 -12.90
CA SER A 724 8.92 -50.48 -12.05
C SER A 724 7.44 -50.74 -11.75
N LYS A 725 6.51 -49.84 -12.12
CA LYS A 725 5.08 -50.22 -12.15
C LYS A 725 4.91 -51.34 -13.17
N PRO A 726 4.33 -52.51 -12.82
CA PRO A 726 3.93 -53.50 -13.80
C PRO A 726 2.79 -52.88 -14.59
N SER A 727 3.16 -52.25 -15.69
CA SER A 727 2.28 -51.82 -16.77
C SER A 727 0.79 -51.74 -16.42
N GLU A 728 0.36 -50.60 -15.90
CA GLU A 728 -0.74 -49.95 -16.62
C GLU A 728 -0.16 -49.54 -17.99
N LYS A 729 0.05 -50.53 -18.88
CA LYS A 729 0.57 -50.36 -20.26
C LYS A 729 -0.34 -49.46 -21.10
N LYS A 730 -1.46 -49.02 -20.54
CA LYS A 730 -2.48 -48.21 -21.21
C LYS A 730 -2.21 -46.70 -21.19
N SER A 731 -1.48 -46.10 -20.24
CA SER A 731 -1.34 -44.62 -20.23
C SER A 731 -0.20 -44.09 -21.11
N GLN A 732 0.89 -44.85 -21.30
CA GLN A 732 2.06 -44.41 -22.07
C GLN A 732 1.95 -44.70 -23.58
N ARG A 733 1.04 -45.61 -23.94
CA ARG A 733 0.70 -45.94 -25.33
C ARG A 733 -0.45 -45.09 -25.88
N VAL A 734 -0.89 -44.06 -25.16
CA VAL A 734 -1.98 -43.19 -25.63
C VAL A 734 -1.49 -42.38 -26.83
N PRO A 735 -2.10 -42.56 -28.01
CA PRO A 735 -1.81 -41.75 -29.18
C PRO A 735 -2.19 -40.29 -28.97
N ASN A 736 -1.59 -39.38 -29.74
CA ASN A 736 -2.00 -37.98 -29.72
C ASN A 736 -3.52 -37.83 -29.93
N ALA A 737 -4.19 -37.00 -29.12
CA ALA A 737 -5.61 -36.65 -29.27
C ALA A 737 -6.00 -36.32 -30.72
N LYS A 738 -5.13 -35.61 -31.44
CA LYS A 738 -5.35 -35.22 -32.85
C LYS A 738 -5.35 -36.38 -33.84
N SER A 739 -4.84 -37.55 -33.45
CA SER A 739 -4.93 -38.75 -34.29
C SER A 739 -6.37 -39.28 -34.38
N GLY A 740 -7.26 -38.90 -33.44
CA GLY A 740 -8.59 -39.49 -33.30
C GLY A 740 -8.59 -40.89 -32.66
N TYR A 741 -7.41 -41.39 -32.28
CA TYR A 741 -7.22 -42.73 -31.70
C TYR A 741 -6.73 -42.71 -30.25
N GLU A 742 -6.92 -41.61 -29.53
CA GLU A 742 -6.51 -41.47 -28.12
C GLU A 742 -7.07 -42.59 -27.24
N GLU A 743 -8.36 -42.90 -27.39
CA GLU A 743 -9.03 -43.96 -26.62
C GLU A 743 -8.89 -45.34 -27.29
N THR A 744 -8.86 -45.38 -28.62
CA THR A 744 -9.02 -46.60 -29.45
C THR A 744 -7.71 -47.19 -29.99
N GLY A 745 -6.58 -46.49 -29.85
CA GLY A 745 -5.26 -46.92 -30.33
C GLY A 745 -4.22 -47.10 -29.23
N GLU A 746 -3.11 -47.75 -29.58
CA GLU A 746 -1.92 -47.90 -28.76
C GLU A 746 -0.65 -47.65 -29.58
N ILE A 747 0.31 -46.88 -29.06
CA ILE A 747 1.59 -46.64 -29.74
C ILE A 747 2.42 -47.93 -29.79
N VAL A 748 2.99 -48.21 -30.96
CA VAL A 748 3.80 -49.39 -31.26
C VAL A 748 5.22 -49.21 -30.73
N GLU A 749 5.77 -50.30 -30.20
CA GLU A 749 7.13 -50.39 -29.67
C GLU A 749 8.06 -51.10 -30.68
N CYS A 750 9.26 -50.58 -30.87
CA CYS A 750 10.27 -51.17 -31.75
C CYS A 750 11.01 -52.30 -31.03
N SER A 751 11.00 -53.51 -31.60
CA SER A 751 11.74 -54.67 -31.09
C SER A 751 13.25 -54.43 -31.00
N ASP A 752 13.80 -53.68 -31.95
CA ASP A 752 15.25 -53.54 -32.14
C ASP A 752 15.85 -52.51 -31.16
N THR A 753 15.13 -51.40 -30.93
CA THR A 753 15.61 -50.28 -30.12
C THR A 753 14.98 -50.24 -28.73
N GLN A 754 13.96 -51.08 -28.46
CA GLN A 754 13.15 -51.05 -27.23
C GLN A 754 12.58 -49.65 -26.94
N GLN A 755 12.29 -48.89 -28.01
CA GLN A 755 11.76 -47.54 -27.96
C GLN A 755 10.42 -47.47 -28.68
N LEU A 756 9.50 -46.65 -28.17
CA LEU A 756 8.24 -46.38 -28.86
C LEU A 756 8.51 -45.69 -30.21
N PHE A 757 7.72 -46.04 -31.22
CA PHE A 757 7.69 -45.31 -32.49
C PHE A 757 6.97 -43.98 -32.30
N LYS A 758 7.59 -43.09 -31.54
CA LYS A 758 7.10 -41.76 -31.18
C LYS A 758 8.28 -40.81 -31.17
N VAL A 759 8.21 -39.76 -31.98
CA VAL A 759 9.24 -38.71 -32.03
C VAL A 759 8.62 -37.33 -32.16
N LEU A 760 9.21 -36.36 -31.48
CA LEU A 760 9.06 -34.94 -31.80
C LEU A 760 10.39 -34.42 -32.32
N MET A 761 10.32 -33.68 -33.42
CA MET A 761 11.48 -33.07 -34.03
C MET A 761 11.22 -31.59 -34.28
N ASN A 762 12.28 -30.81 -34.30
CA ASN A 762 12.25 -29.41 -34.70
C ASN A 762 13.28 -29.13 -35.78
N LYS A 763 12.98 -28.16 -36.63
CA LYS A 763 13.90 -27.61 -37.62
C LYS A 763 13.71 -26.10 -37.66
N THR A 764 14.79 -25.37 -37.41
CA THR A 764 14.83 -23.92 -37.61
C THR A 764 15.90 -23.56 -38.63
N ASP A 765 15.49 -22.82 -39.66
CA ASP A 765 16.36 -22.27 -40.69
C ASP A 765 15.82 -20.91 -41.13
N LEU A 766 16.58 -19.86 -40.79
CA LEU A 766 16.25 -18.47 -41.07
C LEU A 766 16.56 -18.03 -42.51
N ARG A 767 17.33 -18.81 -43.27
CA ARG A 767 17.83 -18.40 -44.61
C ARG A 767 16.71 -18.32 -45.66
N GLY A 768 15.59 -19.00 -45.43
CA GLY A 768 14.41 -18.97 -46.31
C GLY A 768 13.56 -17.70 -46.24
N GLY A 769 13.91 -16.71 -45.42
CA GLY A 769 13.14 -15.47 -45.32
C GLY A 769 11.72 -15.70 -44.78
N LEU A 770 10.69 -15.22 -45.48
CA LEU A 770 9.28 -15.50 -45.14
C LEU A 770 8.96 -17.01 -45.22
N TYR A 771 9.68 -17.73 -46.07
CA TYR A 771 9.60 -19.17 -46.26
C TYR A 771 10.63 -19.93 -45.40
N GLY A 772 11.23 -19.25 -44.42
CA GLY A 772 12.12 -19.87 -43.44
C GLY A 772 11.40 -20.95 -42.65
N PHE A 773 12.12 -22.03 -42.34
CA PHE A 773 11.59 -23.15 -41.58
C PHE A 773 11.67 -22.81 -40.09
N HIS A 774 10.56 -22.86 -39.37
CA HIS A 774 10.54 -22.84 -37.91
C HIS A 774 9.47 -23.80 -37.43
N ASN A 775 9.71 -25.06 -37.75
CA ASN A 775 8.67 -26.07 -37.82
C ASN A 775 8.94 -27.17 -36.81
N PHE A 776 7.85 -27.70 -36.27
CA PHE A 776 7.86 -28.96 -35.55
C PHE A 776 7.37 -30.08 -36.47
N TYR A 777 7.83 -31.29 -36.22
CA TYR A 777 7.37 -32.50 -36.90
C TYR A 777 7.27 -33.63 -35.89
N LYS A 778 6.05 -34.11 -35.67
CA LYS A 778 5.71 -35.17 -34.74
C LYS A 778 5.30 -36.40 -35.51
N MET A 779 5.72 -37.58 -35.05
CA MET A 779 5.37 -38.85 -35.67
C MET A 779 5.07 -39.90 -34.61
N GLU A 780 4.00 -40.66 -34.79
CA GLU A 780 3.57 -41.76 -33.93
C GLU A 780 3.11 -42.94 -34.80
N LEU A 781 3.54 -44.16 -34.50
CA LEU A 781 2.96 -45.38 -35.09
C LEU A 781 1.97 -45.98 -34.10
N ILE A 782 0.71 -46.09 -34.49
CA ILE A 782 -0.41 -46.45 -33.63
C ILE A 782 -1.01 -47.78 -34.11
N LYS A 783 -1.16 -48.77 -33.24
CA LYS A 783 -1.97 -49.97 -33.48
C LYS A 783 -3.38 -49.74 -32.95
N ARG A 784 -4.41 -49.97 -33.76
CA ARG A 784 -5.80 -49.98 -33.26
C ARG A 784 -6.05 -51.18 -32.35
N LYS A 785 -6.85 -50.97 -31.29
CA LYS A 785 -7.18 -52.03 -30.31
C LYS A 785 -8.19 -53.04 -30.84
N ASP A 786 -9.04 -52.63 -31.78
CA ASP A 786 -10.18 -53.40 -32.29
C ASP A 786 -9.89 -54.17 -33.58
N THR A 787 -8.84 -53.82 -34.31
CA THR A 787 -8.48 -54.36 -35.63
C THR A 787 -6.96 -54.42 -35.79
N ASP A 788 -6.45 -55.33 -36.61
CA ASP A 788 -5.02 -55.35 -37.00
C ASP A 788 -4.73 -54.29 -38.08
N LEU A 789 -5.06 -53.04 -37.76
CA LEU A 789 -4.79 -51.86 -38.56
C LEU A 789 -3.79 -50.95 -37.83
N PHE A 790 -2.72 -50.57 -38.53
CA PHE A 790 -1.65 -49.71 -38.00
C PHE A 790 -1.73 -48.34 -38.67
N ILE A 791 -1.79 -47.28 -37.87
CA ILE A 791 -1.89 -45.90 -38.34
C ILE A 791 -0.57 -45.20 -38.07
N LEU A 792 0.10 -44.75 -39.13
CA LEU A 792 1.18 -43.77 -38.99
C LEU A 792 0.56 -42.39 -38.88
N PHE A 793 0.61 -41.81 -37.68
CA PHE A 793 0.21 -40.43 -37.43
C PHE A 793 1.41 -39.51 -37.58
N THR A 794 1.29 -38.52 -38.45
CA THR A 794 2.26 -37.45 -38.61
C THR A 794 1.56 -36.11 -38.39
N ASN A 795 2.18 -35.22 -37.62
CA ASN A 795 1.63 -33.89 -37.32
C ASN A 795 2.76 -32.85 -37.44
N TRP A 796 2.56 -31.82 -38.22
CA TRP A 796 3.58 -30.82 -38.52
C TRP A 796 2.98 -29.43 -38.62
N GLY A 797 3.80 -28.43 -38.33
CA GLY A 797 3.36 -27.05 -38.37
C GLY A 797 4.45 -26.11 -37.89
N ARG A 798 4.14 -24.82 -37.77
CA ARG A 798 5.04 -23.84 -37.17
C ARG A 798 5.04 -24.00 -35.65
N ILE A 799 6.19 -23.81 -35.01
CA ILE A 799 6.33 -23.90 -33.56
C ILE A 799 5.46 -22.80 -32.90
N GLY A 800 4.60 -23.21 -31.96
CA GLY A 800 3.61 -22.34 -31.31
C GLY A 800 2.19 -22.43 -31.89
N ASP A 801 2.03 -23.00 -33.09
CA ASP A 801 0.71 -23.24 -33.68
C ASP A 801 -0.04 -24.31 -32.89
N SER A 802 -1.19 -23.92 -32.33
CA SER A 802 -2.07 -24.80 -31.55
C SER A 802 -2.70 -25.91 -32.40
N HIS A 803 -2.86 -25.72 -33.72
CA HIS A 803 -3.55 -26.66 -34.62
C HIS A 803 -2.58 -27.50 -35.43
N GLY A 804 -1.70 -26.90 -36.25
CA GLY A 804 -0.85 -27.63 -37.20
C GLY A 804 -1.65 -28.48 -38.21
N GLU A 805 -0.95 -29.03 -39.19
CA GLU A 805 -1.50 -30.03 -40.12
C GLU A 805 -1.17 -31.45 -39.63
N PHE A 806 -1.99 -32.42 -40.01
CA PHE A 806 -1.76 -33.81 -39.67
C PHE A 806 -2.29 -34.77 -40.73
N GLN A 807 -1.70 -35.96 -40.74
CA GLN A 807 -2.10 -37.06 -41.60
C GLN A 807 -2.08 -38.37 -40.80
N CYS A 808 -3.09 -39.20 -41.06
CA CYS A 808 -3.16 -40.58 -40.58
C CYS A 808 -3.09 -41.51 -41.78
N THR A 809 -2.00 -42.27 -41.91
CA THR A 809 -1.82 -43.22 -43.02
C THR A 809 -2.04 -44.64 -42.50
N PRO A 810 -3.06 -45.37 -42.99
CA PRO A 810 -3.34 -46.74 -42.55
C PRO A 810 -2.48 -47.78 -43.25
N PHE A 811 -2.12 -48.84 -42.52
CA PHE A 811 -1.37 -50.01 -42.98
C PHE A 811 -2.03 -51.29 -42.46
N ASN A 812 -2.05 -52.31 -43.29
CA ASN A 812 -2.62 -53.64 -43.00
C ASN A 812 -1.63 -54.62 -42.36
N SER A 813 -0.36 -54.22 -42.18
CA SER A 813 0.64 -55.00 -41.44
C SER A 813 1.57 -54.10 -40.63
N LEU A 814 2.11 -54.64 -39.54
CA LEU A 814 3.05 -53.96 -38.67
C LEU A 814 4.36 -53.65 -39.42
N GLU A 815 4.85 -54.60 -40.22
CA GLU A 815 6.10 -54.49 -40.97
C GLU A 815 6.02 -53.35 -41.99
N ALA A 816 4.88 -53.19 -42.66
CA ALA A 816 4.66 -52.10 -43.60
C ALA A 816 4.65 -50.73 -42.89
N GLY A 817 3.94 -50.62 -41.76
CA GLY A 817 3.91 -49.40 -40.95
C GLY A 817 5.27 -49.03 -40.35
N MET A 818 6.04 -50.02 -39.86
CA MET A 818 7.40 -49.82 -39.35
C MET A 818 8.36 -49.38 -40.45
N LYS A 819 8.28 -50.00 -41.63
CA LYS A 819 9.12 -49.63 -42.78
C LYS A 819 8.85 -48.19 -43.20
N GLU A 820 7.57 -47.79 -43.24
CA GLU A 820 7.21 -46.42 -43.58
C GLU A 820 7.65 -45.43 -42.50
N PHE A 821 7.44 -45.74 -41.21
CA PHE A 821 7.92 -44.89 -40.11
C PHE A 821 9.44 -44.67 -40.21
N LYS A 822 10.22 -45.75 -40.35
CA LYS A 822 11.69 -45.68 -40.48
C LYS A 822 12.10 -44.91 -41.74
N SER A 823 11.36 -45.08 -42.85
CA SER A 823 11.57 -44.37 -44.11
C SER A 823 11.35 -42.85 -43.96
N VAL A 824 10.20 -42.44 -43.40
CA VAL A 824 9.89 -41.02 -43.18
C VAL A 824 10.85 -40.43 -42.14
N PHE A 825 11.20 -41.16 -41.08
CA PHE A 825 12.22 -40.73 -40.12
C PHE A 825 13.56 -40.44 -40.84
N LYS A 826 14.05 -41.38 -41.64
CA LYS A 826 15.28 -41.21 -42.43
C LYS A 826 15.20 -40.05 -43.41
N GLN A 827 14.05 -39.86 -44.05
CA GLN A 827 13.83 -38.73 -44.96
C GLN A 827 13.96 -37.38 -44.23
N LYS A 828 13.39 -37.28 -43.02
CA LYS A 828 13.35 -36.04 -42.22
C LYS A 828 14.64 -35.76 -41.46
N THR A 829 15.30 -36.78 -40.89
CA THR A 829 16.52 -36.66 -40.06
C THR A 829 17.82 -36.92 -40.82
N GLY A 830 17.76 -37.62 -41.94
CA GLY A 830 18.94 -38.03 -42.72
C GLY A 830 19.70 -39.22 -42.12
N GLN A 831 19.13 -39.95 -41.16
CA GLN A 831 19.73 -41.11 -40.50
C GLN A 831 18.73 -42.26 -40.40
N GLU A 832 19.26 -43.49 -40.36
CA GLU A 832 18.44 -44.66 -40.02
C GLU A 832 17.87 -44.54 -38.61
N TRP A 833 16.75 -45.21 -38.36
CA TRP A 833 16.17 -45.30 -37.01
C TRP A 833 17.20 -45.91 -36.04
N CYS A 834 17.57 -45.14 -35.02
CA CYS A 834 18.62 -45.49 -34.08
C CYS A 834 18.20 -45.17 -32.64
N VAL A 835 18.96 -45.67 -31.67
CA VAL A 835 18.78 -45.33 -30.27
C VAL A 835 19.09 -43.84 -30.09
N PHE A 836 18.19 -43.06 -29.49
CA PHE A 836 18.30 -41.60 -29.38
C PHE A 836 19.65 -41.06 -28.86
N PHE A 837 20.36 -41.79 -28.00
CA PHE A 837 21.70 -41.40 -27.52
C PHE A 837 22.75 -41.37 -28.64
N THR A 838 22.59 -42.21 -29.66
CA THR A 838 23.48 -42.31 -30.82
C THR A 838 23.08 -41.39 -31.97
N PHE A 839 22.02 -40.60 -31.81
CA PHE A 839 21.51 -39.72 -32.85
C PHE A 839 22.41 -38.49 -33.04
N ASP A 840 22.88 -38.27 -34.27
CA ASP A 840 23.73 -37.12 -34.63
C ASP A 840 23.00 -36.11 -35.52
N ALA A 841 22.79 -34.87 -35.05
CA ALA A 841 21.97 -33.91 -35.80
C ALA A 841 22.67 -33.44 -37.09
N LYS A 842 22.07 -33.73 -38.26
CA LYS A 842 22.63 -33.35 -39.56
C LYS A 842 22.20 -31.94 -40.01
N PRO A 843 23.08 -31.16 -40.66
CA PRO A 843 22.73 -29.84 -41.20
C PRO A 843 21.54 -29.89 -42.16
N GLY A 844 20.62 -28.92 -42.05
CA GLY A 844 19.44 -28.80 -42.93
C GLY A 844 18.33 -29.84 -42.71
N LYS A 845 18.51 -30.79 -41.77
CA LYS A 845 17.53 -31.83 -41.42
C LYS A 845 16.87 -31.54 -40.08
N TYR A 846 15.80 -32.28 -39.78
CA TYR A 846 15.11 -32.22 -38.50
C TYR A 846 15.99 -32.80 -37.39
N ARG A 847 16.04 -32.11 -36.26
CA ARG A 847 16.71 -32.58 -35.04
C ARG A 847 15.68 -33.20 -34.10
N LEU A 848 16.06 -34.27 -33.41
CA LEU A 848 15.27 -34.81 -32.32
C LEU A 848 15.15 -33.78 -31.19
N THR A 849 13.92 -33.39 -30.89
CA THR A 849 13.58 -32.68 -29.66
C THR A 849 13.37 -33.74 -28.59
N MET A 850 14.25 -33.78 -27.60
CA MET A 850 14.10 -34.68 -26.46
C MET A 850 12.77 -34.34 -25.79
N THR A 851 11.79 -35.22 -25.95
CA THR A 851 10.44 -35.07 -25.42
C THR A 851 10.12 -36.28 -24.55
N ASP A 852 9.66 -35.99 -23.33
CA ASP A 852 8.91 -36.75 -22.32
C ASP A 852 9.03 -38.27 -22.20
N ASP A 853 10.03 -38.94 -22.80
CA ASP A 853 10.36 -40.32 -22.46
C ASP A 853 11.82 -40.48 -21.98
N ASN A 854 12.69 -39.45 -22.04
CA ASN A 854 14.13 -39.65 -21.72
C ASN A 854 14.93 -38.51 -21.04
N VAL A 855 14.36 -37.36 -20.68
CA VAL A 855 15.08 -36.39 -19.81
C VAL A 855 14.08 -35.73 -18.85
N GLN A 856 14.17 -36.06 -17.56
CA GLN A 856 13.29 -35.50 -16.53
C GLN A 856 13.94 -34.27 -15.89
N SER A 857 13.20 -33.15 -15.76
CA SER A 857 13.59 -31.98 -14.94
C SER A 857 12.76 -31.91 -13.66
N ALA A 858 13.37 -31.48 -12.55
CA ALA A 858 12.75 -31.38 -11.21
C ALA A 858 11.45 -30.54 -11.19
N ALA A 859 11.27 -29.68 -12.19
CA ALA A 859 10.14 -28.79 -12.33
C ALA A 859 8.88 -29.46 -12.93
N ASP A 860 8.99 -30.68 -13.48
CA ASP A 860 7.93 -31.31 -14.30
C ASP A 860 7.07 -32.31 -13.51
N MET A 861 7.48 -32.58 -12.27
CA MET A 861 6.74 -33.41 -11.34
C MET A 861 5.43 -32.71 -10.98
N GLU A 862 4.30 -33.40 -11.10
CA GLU A 862 3.03 -32.93 -10.55
C GLU A 862 3.09 -32.99 -9.02
N LEU A 863 3.63 -31.93 -8.43
CA LEU A 863 3.77 -31.77 -7.00
C LEU A 863 2.57 -30.99 -6.46
N ASP A 864 1.98 -31.55 -5.41
CA ASP A 864 0.98 -30.85 -4.63
C ASP A 864 1.62 -29.66 -3.90
N ASN A 865 0.82 -28.61 -3.70
CA ASN A 865 1.22 -27.53 -2.81
C ASN A 865 1.49 -28.08 -1.40
N PHE A 866 2.58 -27.63 -0.79
CA PHE A 866 2.84 -27.93 0.60
C PHE A 866 1.78 -27.26 1.48
N LYS A 867 1.15 -28.06 2.35
CA LYS A 867 0.18 -27.56 3.32
C LYS A 867 0.94 -27.02 4.51
N LEU A 868 0.58 -25.82 4.95
CA LEU A 868 1.05 -25.28 6.21
C LEU A 868 0.31 -26.00 7.36
N ASP A 869 1.06 -26.56 8.30
CA ASP A 869 0.47 -27.20 9.49
C ASP A 869 -0.15 -26.14 10.41
N LYS A 870 -1.28 -26.47 11.07
CA LYS A 870 -1.96 -25.55 12.00
C LYS A 870 -1.07 -25.05 13.14
N LYS A 871 -0.11 -25.85 13.59
CA LYS A 871 0.86 -25.46 14.64
C LYS A 871 1.85 -24.38 14.17
N ASP A 872 2.05 -24.27 12.85
CA ASP A 872 2.99 -23.36 12.20
C ASP A 872 2.27 -22.19 11.51
N GLU A 873 0.92 -22.15 11.58
CA GLU A 873 0.09 -21.04 11.09
C GLU A 873 0.32 -19.74 11.84
N ASP A 874 0.98 -19.73 12.99
CA ASP A 874 1.32 -18.48 13.70
C ASP A 874 2.77 -18.05 13.46
N ILE A 875 3.59 -18.88 12.80
CA ILE A 875 5.00 -18.61 12.53
C ILE A 875 5.13 -17.78 11.23
N PRO A 876 5.54 -16.50 11.29
CA PRO A 876 5.58 -15.61 10.14
C PRO A 876 6.50 -16.09 9.01
N GLU A 877 7.65 -16.67 9.36
CA GLU A 877 8.64 -17.19 8.42
C GLU A 877 8.05 -18.34 7.60
N MET A 878 7.25 -19.20 8.24
CA MET A 878 6.58 -20.33 7.58
C MET A 878 5.46 -19.85 6.66
N LYS A 879 4.72 -18.80 7.03
CA LYS A 879 3.75 -18.14 6.14
C LYS A 879 4.42 -17.57 4.90
N PHE A 880 5.53 -16.87 5.09
CA PHE A 880 6.31 -16.30 4.00
C PHE A 880 6.77 -17.40 3.03
N ILE A 881 7.46 -18.43 3.53
CA ILE A 881 7.95 -19.53 2.69
C ILE A 881 6.80 -20.28 2.03
N SER A 882 5.68 -20.51 2.71
CA SER A 882 4.50 -21.13 2.11
C SER A 882 3.92 -20.34 0.95
N ASP A 883 4.03 -19.00 0.96
CA ASP A 883 3.56 -18.16 -0.14
C ASP A 883 4.55 -18.18 -1.33
N VAL A 884 5.84 -17.96 -1.07
CA VAL A 884 6.86 -17.91 -2.13
C VAL A 884 7.18 -19.29 -2.74
N ALA A 885 7.03 -20.38 -1.99
CA ALA A 885 7.22 -21.76 -2.46
C ALA A 885 5.93 -22.39 -3.02
N ASN A 886 4.90 -21.59 -3.33
CA ASN A 886 3.64 -22.10 -3.87
C ASN A 886 3.85 -22.70 -5.28
N VAL A 887 3.82 -24.03 -5.36
CA VAL A 887 4.08 -24.80 -6.58
C VAL A 887 3.15 -24.39 -7.72
N LYS A 888 1.84 -24.22 -7.45
CA LYS A 888 0.87 -23.79 -8.47
C LYS A 888 1.16 -22.39 -9.03
N HIS A 889 1.60 -21.45 -8.20
CA HIS A 889 1.90 -20.08 -8.62
C HIS A 889 3.22 -20.02 -9.40
N LEU A 890 4.25 -20.72 -8.94
CA LEU A 890 5.48 -20.95 -9.72
C LEU A 890 5.15 -21.63 -11.05
N ARG A 891 4.22 -22.61 -11.03
CA ARG A 891 3.70 -23.31 -12.23
C ARG A 891 2.93 -22.42 -13.19
N LYS A 892 2.22 -21.43 -12.67
CA LYS A 892 1.57 -20.42 -13.51
C LYS A 892 2.64 -19.53 -14.13
N TYR A 893 3.58 -19.05 -13.31
CA TYR A 893 4.63 -18.14 -13.76
C TYR A 893 5.47 -18.72 -14.91
N ALA A 894 5.95 -19.97 -14.84
CA ALA A 894 6.76 -20.50 -15.94
C ALA A 894 5.95 -20.79 -17.23
N ARG A 895 4.65 -21.13 -17.11
CA ARG A 895 3.78 -21.32 -18.30
C ARG A 895 3.48 -20.01 -19.02
N PHE A 896 3.49 -18.90 -18.29
CA PHE A 896 3.13 -17.58 -18.78
C PHE A 896 4.32 -16.62 -18.80
N VAL A 897 5.56 -17.11 -18.98
CA VAL A 897 6.71 -16.25 -19.29
C VAL A 897 6.47 -15.63 -20.67
N ARG A 898 5.69 -14.55 -20.66
CA ARG A 898 5.44 -13.67 -21.80
C ARG A 898 6.63 -12.75 -21.91
N ILE A 899 7.28 -12.78 -23.07
CA ILE A 899 8.20 -11.72 -23.45
C ILE A 899 7.34 -10.45 -23.62
N SER A 900 7.90 -9.30 -23.30
CA SER A 900 7.30 -7.95 -23.39
C SER A 900 6.70 -7.57 -24.76
N ASN A 901 6.75 -8.46 -25.75
CA ASN A 901 6.37 -8.23 -27.14
C ASN A 901 5.15 -9.07 -27.56
N GLY A 902 4.44 -9.71 -26.62
CA GLY A 902 3.30 -10.58 -26.91
C GLY A 902 3.66 -12.01 -27.37
N THR A 903 4.94 -12.29 -27.60
CA THR A 903 5.48 -13.64 -27.85
C THR A 903 5.45 -14.46 -26.57
N SER A 904 4.68 -15.55 -26.59
CA SER A 904 4.65 -16.53 -25.51
C SER A 904 5.80 -17.50 -25.70
N VAL A 905 6.74 -17.55 -24.76
CA VAL A 905 7.57 -18.75 -24.63
C VAL A 905 6.62 -19.82 -24.12
N SER A 906 6.10 -20.67 -25.02
CA SER A 906 5.51 -21.94 -24.61
C SER A 906 6.67 -22.80 -24.13
N CYS A 907 7.10 -22.55 -22.90
CA CYS A 907 7.87 -23.48 -22.12
C CYS A 907 6.83 -24.28 -21.33
N PRO A 908 6.26 -25.37 -21.89
CA PRO A 908 5.72 -26.38 -21.02
C PRO A 908 6.88 -26.76 -20.12
N PHE A 909 6.70 -26.56 -18.81
CA PHE A 909 7.66 -26.82 -17.74
C PHE A 909 8.78 -27.79 -18.16
N GLY A 910 10.04 -27.30 -18.14
CA GLY A 910 11.23 -28.14 -17.97
C GLY A 910 11.97 -28.72 -19.18
N ARG A 911 11.71 -28.35 -20.43
CA ARG A 911 12.45 -28.97 -21.57
C ARG A 911 13.84 -28.41 -21.90
N VAL A 912 14.42 -27.55 -21.06
CA VAL A 912 15.79 -27.04 -21.27
C VAL A 912 16.72 -27.57 -20.19
N SER A 913 17.57 -28.54 -20.55
CA SER A 913 18.60 -29.06 -19.66
C SER A 913 19.62 -27.96 -19.30
N LYS A 914 20.32 -28.11 -18.17
CA LYS A 914 21.47 -27.25 -17.83
C LYS A 914 22.50 -27.17 -18.97
N THR A 915 22.69 -28.27 -19.70
CA THR A 915 23.57 -28.32 -20.87
C THR A 915 23.03 -27.51 -22.06
N CYS A 916 21.72 -27.50 -22.29
CA CYS A 916 21.09 -26.63 -23.27
C CYS A 916 21.17 -25.15 -22.86
N LEU A 917 21.01 -24.82 -21.57
CA LEU A 917 21.17 -23.44 -21.07
C LEU A 917 22.60 -22.93 -21.27
N ILE A 918 23.60 -23.76 -20.96
CA ILE A 918 25.02 -23.42 -21.18
C ILE A 918 25.30 -23.22 -22.68
N LYS A 919 24.88 -24.16 -23.53
CA LYS A 919 25.05 -24.05 -24.99
C LYS A 919 24.32 -22.84 -25.59
N ALA A 920 23.11 -22.55 -25.11
CA ALA A 920 22.36 -21.37 -25.55
C ALA A 920 23.09 -20.09 -25.16
N LYS A 921 23.66 -20.03 -23.95
CA LYS A 921 24.48 -18.89 -23.51
C LYS A 921 25.76 -18.73 -24.35
N GLU A 922 26.45 -19.83 -24.65
CA GLU A 922 27.62 -19.82 -25.53
C GLU A 922 27.29 -19.27 -26.93
N ILE A 923 26.14 -19.65 -27.50
CA ILE A 923 25.69 -19.12 -28.79
C ILE A 923 25.39 -17.61 -28.71
N LEU A 924 24.73 -17.14 -27.64
CA LEU A 924 24.48 -15.71 -27.45
C LEU A 924 25.79 -14.93 -27.25
N ASP A 925 26.79 -15.50 -26.56
CA ASP A 925 28.12 -14.90 -26.44
C ASP A 925 28.86 -14.84 -27.78
N GLN A 926 28.70 -15.85 -28.65
CA GLN A 926 29.21 -15.82 -30.02
C GLN A 926 28.48 -14.77 -30.88
N LEU A 927 27.15 -14.67 -30.79
CA LEU A 927 26.36 -13.63 -31.46
C LEU A 927 26.80 -12.23 -31.02
N ARG A 928 27.09 -12.02 -29.73
CA ARG A 928 27.63 -10.76 -29.22
C ARG A 928 28.95 -10.38 -29.90
N LYS A 929 29.89 -11.34 -30.00
CA LYS A 929 31.18 -11.13 -30.66
C LYS A 929 31.02 -10.86 -32.16
N ASN A 930 30.09 -11.55 -32.81
CA ASN A 930 29.79 -11.35 -34.22
C ASN A 930 29.23 -9.93 -34.47
N LEU A 931 28.24 -9.49 -33.67
CA LEU A 931 27.68 -8.13 -33.74
C LEU A 931 28.75 -7.05 -33.58
N ALA A 932 29.64 -7.18 -32.59
CA ALA A 932 30.71 -6.21 -32.36
C ALA A 932 31.74 -6.18 -33.51
N THR A 933 32.06 -7.33 -34.10
CA THR A 933 32.95 -7.40 -35.29
C THR A 933 32.27 -6.80 -36.52
N MET A 934 30.96 -7.01 -36.66
CA MET A 934 30.17 -6.49 -37.77
C MET A 934 30.04 -4.97 -37.73
N GLU A 935 29.92 -4.38 -36.54
CA GLU A 935 29.98 -2.92 -36.35
C GLU A 935 31.35 -2.36 -36.77
N LYS A 936 32.46 -2.96 -36.32
CA LYS A 936 33.81 -2.56 -36.74
C LYS A 936 34.03 -2.67 -38.25
N ALA A 937 33.49 -3.70 -38.90
CA ALA A 937 33.59 -3.87 -40.36
C ALA A 937 32.78 -2.81 -41.14
N ARG A 938 31.70 -2.28 -40.55
CA ARG A 938 30.89 -1.17 -41.10
C ARG A 938 31.58 0.19 -40.92
N GLU A 939 32.36 0.36 -39.86
CA GLU A 939 33.09 1.61 -39.55
C GLU A 939 34.34 1.80 -40.43
N GLN A 940 34.89 0.73 -41.00
CA GLN A 940 35.98 0.82 -41.97
C GLN A 940 35.54 1.62 -43.21
N ARG A 941 36.43 2.47 -43.76
CA ARG A 941 36.18 3.21 -45.00
C ARG A 941 37.23 2.84 -46.06
N PRO A 942 36.84 2.17 -47.17
CA PRO A 942 35.50 1.66 -47.47
C PRO A 942 35.12 0.46 -46.56
N PRO A 943 33.82 0.24 -46.31
CA PRO A 943 33.37 -0.85 -45.45
C PRO A 943 33.73 -2.20 -46.08
N ASN A 944 34.22 -3.13 -45.25
CA ASN A 944 34.61 -4.45 -45.71
C ASN A 944 33.36 -5.31 -45.97
N MET A 945 32.80 -5.16 -47.17
CA MET A 945 31.57 -5.83 -47.57
C MET A 945 31.67 -7.36 -47.49
N ASN A 946 32.82 -7.94 -47.84
CA ASN A 946 33.02 -9.39 -47.77
C ASN A 946 32.90 -9.91 -46.33
N GLU A 947 33.49 -9.19 -45.37
CA GLU A 947 33.41 -9.55 -43.96
C GLU A 947 31.99 -9.33 -43.41
N ILE A 948 31.30 -8.27 -43.84
CA ILE A 948 29.89 -8.03 -43.48
C ILE A 948 28.99 -9.17 -43.98
N PHE A 949 29.15 -9.63 -45.22
CA PHE A 949 28.38 -10.76 -45.76
C PHE A 949 28.67 -12.06 -44.98
N ARG A 950 29.94 -12.33 -44.68
CA ARG A 950 30.35 -13.50 -43.88
C ARG A 950 29.74 -13.48 -42.47
N LEU A 951 29.83 -12.34 -41.79
CA LEU A 951 29.30 -12.16 -40.44
C LEU A 951 27.77 -12.21 -40.42
N THR A 952 27.11 -11.70 -41.47
CA THR A 952 25.66 -11.83 -41.64
C THR A 952 25.28 -13.31 -41.77
N ASP A 953 25.96 -14.11 -42.61
CA ASP A 953 25.65 -15.55 -42.73
C ASP A 953 25.88 -16.31 -41.40
N GLU A 954 26.94 -15.97 -40.68
CA GLU A 954 27.22 -16.50 -39.35
C GLU A 954 26.13 -16.11 -38.34
N GLN A 955 25.64 -14.86 -38.38
CA GLN A 955 24.53 -14.39 -37.54
C GLN A 955 23.23 -15.17 -37.80
N TYR A 956 22.88 -15.42 -39.06
CA TYR A 956 21.73 -16.26 -39.43
C TYR A 956 21.89 -17.70 -38.91
N THR A 957 23.12 -18.22 -38.95
CA THR A 957 23.44 -19.58 -38.50
C THR A 957 23.33 -19.71 -36.98
N LEU A 958 23.99 -18.83 -36.23
CA LEU A 958 23.98 -18.80 -34.78
C LEU A 958 22.55 -18.55 -34.24
N THR A 959 21.80 -17.64 -34.87
CA THR A 959 20.41 -17.40 -34.48
C THR A 959 19.54 -18.64 -34.74
N SER A 960 19.73 -19.33 -35.87
CA SER A 960 19.00 -20.57 -36.18
C SER A 960 19.33 -21.65 -35.15
N GLN A 961 20.59 -21.77 -34.72
CA GLN A 961 21.01 -22.69 -33.67
C GLN A 961 20.37 -22.33 -32.31
N PHE A 962 20.32 -21.05 -31.95
CA PHE A 962 19.66 -20.59 -30.72
C PHE A 962 18.18 -21.02 -30.67
N TYR A 963 17.39 -20.69 -31.70
CA TYR A 963 15.97 -21.07 -31.77
C TYR A 963 15.76 -22.59 -31.95
N THR A 964 16.78 -23.33 -32.39
CA THR A 964 16.74 -24.80 -32.43
C THR A 964 16.92 -25.40 -31.03
N ILE A 965 17.75 -24.79 -30.19
CA ILE A 965 17.98 -25.22 -28.80
C ILE A 965 16.85 -24.76 -27.88
N ILE A 966 16.41 -23.51 -28.04
CA ILE A 966 15.34 -22.88 -27.27
C ILE A 966 14.17 -22.60 -28.22
N PRO A 967 13.18 -23.50 -28.34
CA PRO A 967 12.03 -23.29 -29.21
C PRO A 967 11.14 -22.18 -28.64
N ILE A 968 10.97 -21.08 -29.38
CA ILE A 968 10.19 -19.90 -28.97
C ILE A 968 8.92 -19.84 -29.83
N GLY A 969 7.75 -19.72 -29.19
CA GLY A 969 6.45 -19.55 -29.88
C GLY A 969 6.14 -18.07 -30.18
N GLY A 970 5.01 -17.79 -30.85
CA GLY A 970 4.57 -16.44 -31.24
C GLY A 970 5.02 -16.00 -32.64
N TYR A 971 5.59 -16.93 -33.43
CA TYR A 971 5.96 -16.73 -34.84
C TYR A 971 5.14 -17.61 -35.79
N GLU A 972 3.89 -17.90 -35.40
CA GLU A 972 2.97 -18.76 -36.15
C GLU A 972 2.52 -18.10 -37.45
N GLN A 973 2.31 -16.77 -37.40
CA GLN A 973 1.82 -15.97 -38.52
C GLN A 973 2.85 -14.93 -39.02
N SER A 974 4.07 -14.98 -38.50
CA SER A 974 5.11 -13.98 -38.77
C SER A 974 6.47 -14.64 -39.08
N LYS A 975 7.34 -13.87 -39.74
CA LYS A 975 8.72 -14.30 -40.01
C LYS A 975 9.49 -14.37 -38.69
N LEU A 976 10.24 -15.45 -38.50
CA LEU A 976 11.15 -15.59 -37.37
C LEU A 976 12.22 -14.49 -37.43
N THR A 977 12.37 -13.72 -36.36
CA THR A 977 13.28 -12.57 -36.33
C THR A 977 14.72 -13.03 -36.12
N VAL A 978 15.63 -12.59 -36.98
CA VAL A 978 17.07 -12.81 -36.79
C VAL A 978 17.51 -11.94 -35.62
N ILE A 979 18.34 -12.45 -34.70
CA ILE A 979 18.94 -11.66 -33.63
C ILE A 979 20.01 -10.78 -34.30
N SER A 980 19.54 -9.65 -34.81
CA SER A 980 20.24 -8.77 -35.73
C SER A 980 20.75 -7.52 -35.04
N SER A 981 20.09 -7.16 -33.95
CA SER A 981 20.39 -6.02 -33.11
C SER A 981 20.88 -6.47 -31.75
N SER A 982 21.61 -5.60 -31.09
CA SER A 982 21.85 -5.73 -29.66
C SER A 982 20.53 -5.97 -28.92
N HIS A 983 19.47 -5.19 -29.22
CA HIS A 983 18.16 -5.24 -28.54
C HIS A 983 17.46 -6.61 -28.56
N GLU A 984 17.69 -7.42 -29.58
CA GLU A 984 17.12 -8.77 -29.65
C GLU A 984 17.97 -9.79 -28.87
N LEU A 985 19.30 -9.62 -28.84
CA LEU A 985 20.23 -10.50 -28.12
C LEU A 985 19.95 -10.48 -26.61
N ILE A 986 19.87 -9.26 -26.12
CA ILE A 986 19.28 -8.82 -24.87
C ILE A 986 18.02 -9.58 -24.44
N ALA A 987 17.02 -9.60 -25.32
CA ALA A 987 15.73 -10.21 -25.04
C ALA A 987 15.90 -11.71 -24.80
N ALA A 988 16.72 -12.33 -25.65
CA ALA A 988 17.08 -13.74 -25.53
C ALA A 988 17.82 -14.06 -24.23
N GLU A 989 18.72 -13.19 -23.76
CA GLU A 989 19.41 -13.38 -22.49
C GLU A 989 18.47 -13.26 -21.27
N GLY A 990 17.52 -12.32 -21.30
CA GLY A 990 16.51 -12.18 -20.24
C GLY A 990 15.62 -13.43 -20.10
N ILE A 991 15.32 -14.10 -21.22
CA ILE A 991 14.60 -15.38 -21.23
C ILE A 991 15.43 -16.46 -20.52
N LEU A 992 16.73 -16.58 -20.84
CA LEU A 992 17.61 -17.57 -20.21
C LEU A 992 17.75 -17.36 -18.69
N THR A 993 17.86 -16.11 -18.23
CA THR A 993 17.90 -15.80 -16.79
C THR A 993 16.61 -16.23 -16.09
N THR A 994 15.45 -15.88 -16.67
CA THR A 994 14.14 -16.25 -16.11
C THR A 994 13.98 -17.77 -16.03
N ILE A 995 14.39 -18.50 -17.08
CA ILE A 995 14.37 -19.98 -17.07
C ILE A 995 15.30 -20.53 -15.99
N GLY A 996 16.47 -19.91 -15.79
CA GLY A 996 17.40 -20.28 -14.71
C GLY A 996 16.82 -20.08 -13.32
N ASP A 997 16.13 -18.96 -13.05
CA ASP A 997 15.49 -18.70 -11.75
C ASP A 997 14.41 -19.74 -11.42
N ILE A 998 13.58 -20.08 -12.42
CA ILE A 998 12.54 -21.10 -12.31
C ILE A 998 13.14 -22.49 -12.04
N GLU A 999 14.25 -22.82 -12.70
CA GLU A 999 14.95 -24.10 -12.51
C GLU A 999 15.48 -24.27 -11.09
N ILE A 1000 16.02 -23.20 -10.49
CA ILE A 1000 16.50 -23.19 -9.10
C ILE A 1000 15.34 -23.40 -8.13
N ALA A 1001 14.25 -22.66 -8.29
CA ALA A 1001 13.05 -22.82 -7.46
C ALA A 1001 12.47 -24.24 -7.58
N GLY A 1002 12.46 -24.81 -8.79
CA GLY A 1002 12.03 -26.19 -9.06
C GLY A 1002 12.88 -27.22 -8.32
N ARG A 1003 14.22 -27.08 -8.30
CA ARG A 1003 15.10 -27.99 -7.54
C ARG A 1003 14.83 -27.96 -6.05
N LEU A 1004 14.63 -26.77 -5.47
CA LEU A 1004 14.34 -26.62 -4.04
C LEU A 1004 13.03 -27.33 -3.66
N VAL A 1005 11.98 -27.14 -4.47
CA VAL A 1005 10.67 -27.78 -4.26
C VAL A 1005 10.75 -29.31 -4.44
N ALA A 1006 11.50 -29.80 -5.42
CA ALA A 1006 11.71 -31.23 -5.61
C ALA A 1006 12.48 -31.85 -4.45
N ALA A 1007 13.60 -31.25 -4.05
CA ALA A 1007 14.39 -31.73 -2.90
C ALA A 1007 13.55 -31.77 -1.60
N ALA A 1008 12.71 -30.77 -1.37
CA ALA A 1008 11.79 -30.74 -0.23
C ALA A 1008 10.74 -31.88 -0.27
N THR A 1009 10.23 -32.19 -1.46
CA THR A 1009 9.32 -33.33 -1.66
C THR A 1009 10.00 -34.65 -1.36
N TYR A 1010 11.25 -34.81 -1.78
CA TYR A 1010 12.05 -35.99 -1.47
C TYR A 1010 12.23 -36.19 0.02
N ALA A 1011 12.65 -35.13 0.72
CA ALA A 1011 12.87 -35.14 2.15
C ALA A 1011 11.58 -35.53 2.90
N LYS A 1012 10.42 -35.02 2.48
CA LYS A 1012 9.12 -35.44 3.02
C LYS A 1012 8.84 -36.92 2.80
N LYS A 1013 9.05 -37.42 1.58
CA LYS A 1013 8.75 -38.82 1.22
C LYS A 1013 9.65 -39.82 1.95
N LYS A 1014 10.94 -39.51 2.12
CA LYS A 1014 11.94 -40.44 2.64
C LYS A 1014 12.27 -40.27 4.11
N ARG A 1015 12.38 -39.02 4.56
CA ARG A 1015 12.81 -38.68 5.91
C ARG A 1015 11.65 -38.23 6.79
N GLY A 1016 10.45 -38.05 6.22
CA GLY A 1016 9.28 -37.53 6.94
C GLY A 1016 9.46 -36.06 7.37
N GLU A 1017 10.43 -35.35 6.79
CA GLU A 1017 10.69 -33.95 7.09
C GLU A 1017 9.58 -33.05 6.54
N ASP A 1018 9.28 -31.95 7.23
CA ASP A 1018 8.36 -30.94 6.72
C ASP A 1018 8.98 -30.19 5.52
N PRO A 1019 8.35 -30.18 4.33
CA PRO A 1019 8.91 -29.55 3.14
C PRO A 1019 9.22 -28.06 3.30
N LEU A 1020 8.35 -27.32 4.00
CA LEU A 1020 8.51 -25.88 4.14
C LEU A 1020 9.70 -25.55 5.04
N ARG A 1021 9.88 -26.30 6.14
CA ARG A 1021 11.10 -26.24 6.96
C ARG A 1021 12.36 -26.68 6.20
N TYR A 1022 12.26 -27.71 5.36
CA TYR A 1022 13.37 -28.11 4.50
C TYR A 1022 13.80 -26.97 3.59
N ILE A 1023 12.85 -26.32 2.91
CA ILE A 1023 13.14 -25.17 2.02
C ILE A 1023 13.77 -24.04 2.81
N LEU A 1024 13.21 -23.68 3.97
CA LEU A 1024 13.75 -22.61 4.82
C LEU A 1024 15.21 -22.89 5.22
N SER A 1025 15.54 -24.13 5.58
CA SER A 1025 16.92 -24.54 5.86
C SER A 1025 17.80 -24.49 4.60
N ALA A 1026 17.33 -25.05 3.50
CA ALA A 1026 18.09 -25.19 2.24
C ALA A 1026 18.37 -23.86 1.53
N LEU A 1027 17.68 -22.77 1.90
CA LEU A 1027 17.98 -21.43 1.40
C LEU A 1027 19.32 -20.90 1.92
N ASP A 1028 19.86 -21.45 3.02
CA ASP A 1028 21.05 -20.92 3.72
C ASP A 1028 20.91 -19.42 4.03
N CYS A 1029 19.70 -19.03 4.44
CA CYS A 1029 19.33 -17.65 4.71
C CYS A 1029 18.51 -17.60 5.99
N PRO A 1030 19.07 -17.13 7.12
CA PRO A 1030 18.28 -16.85 8.31
C PRO A 1030 17.24 -15.78 8.01
N ILE A 1031 15.98 -16.08 8.30
CA ILE A 1031 14.83 -15.19 8.13
C ILE A 1031 14.17 -15.00 9.49
N SER A 1032 13.86 -13.76 9.87
CA SER A 1032 13.11 -13.47 11.09
C SER A 1032 12.21 -12.25 10.92
N LEU A 1033 11.02 -12.28 11.52
CA LEU A 1033 10.12 -11.12 11.53
C LEU A 1033 10.63 -10.03 12.49
N LEU A 1034 10.67 -8.77 12.03
CA LEU A 1034 10.91 -7.62 12.90
C LEU A 1034 9.65 -7.26 13.68
N SER A 1035 9.81 -6.91 14.96
CA SER A 1035 8.71 -6.34 15.73
C SER A 1035 8.33 -4.96 15.17
N PRO A 1036 7.03 -4.62 15.04
CA PRO A 1036 6.60 -3.32 14.53
C PRO A 1036 7.20 -2.12 15.27
N LYS A 1037 7.48 -2.26 16.58
CA LYS A 1037 8.05 -1.20 17.43
C LYS A 1037 9.57 -1.17 17.43
N GLN A 1038 10.22 -2.12 16.78
CA GLN A 1038 11.67 -2.18 16.73
C GLN A 1038 12.22 -0.99 15.91
N GLU A 1039 13.33 -0.43 16.36
CA GLU A 1039 13.96 0.77 15.77
C GLU A 1039 14.17 0.65 14.26
N MET A 1040 14.66 -0.50 13.77
CA MET A 1040 14.85 -0.74 12.34
C MET A 1040 13.52 -0.75 11.56
N ALA A 1041 12.48 -1.38 12.11
CA ALA A 1041 11.16 -1.42 11.47
C ALA A 1041 10.57 0.00 11.35
N GLN A 1042 10.65 0.80 12.41
CA GLN A 1042 10.19 2.20 12.39
C GLN A 1042 10.98 3.07 11.41
N ARG A 1043 12.29 2.85 11.25
CA ARG A 1043 13.12 3.53 10.23
C ARG A 1043 12.70 3.18 8.81
N VAL A 1044 12.46 1.91 8.53
CA VAL A 1044 11.98 1.46 7.21
C VAL A 1044 10.58 2.01 6.93
N LEU A 1045 9.65 1.94 7.90
CA LEU A 1045 8.31 2.51 7.77
C LEU A 1045 8.36 4.03 7.53
N HIS A 1046 9.27 4.74 8.20
CA HIS A 1046 9.51 6.15 7.96
C HIS A 1046 10.02 6.41 6.53
N TRP A 1047 10.98 5.62 6.06
CA TRP A 1047 11.53 5.76 4.71
C TRP A 1047 10.47 5.53 3.63
N ILE A 1048 9.59 4.53 3.84
CA ILE A 1048 8.45 4.25 2.96
C ILE A 1048 7.47 5.43 2.97
N SER A 1049 7.08 5.94 4.15
CA SER A 1049 6.09 7.02 4.25
C SER A 1049 6.56 8.35 3.65
N ARG A 1050 7.87 8.60 3.64
CA ARG A 1050 8.49 9.74 2.94
C ARG A 1050 8.58 9.57 1.43
N SER A 1051 8.59 8.32 0.96
CA SER A 1051 8.58 8.00 -0.47
C SER A 1051 7.16 8.01 -1.03
N LYS A 1052 6.22 7.30 -0.40
CA LYS A 1052 4.83 7.13 -0.85
C LYS A 1052 3.88 7.00 0.34
N THR A 1053 2.75 7.69 0.28
CA THR A 1053 1.69 7.61 1.31
C THR A 1053 0.71 6.46 1.00
N GLY A 1054 0.04 5.93 2.04
CA GLY A 1054 -1.04 4.95 1.89
C GLY A 1054 -0.63 3.48 1.74
N VAL A 1055 0.67 3.16 1.78
CA VAL A 1055 1.17 1.78 1.67
C VAL A 1055 0.74 0.95 2.89
N ASP A 1056 0.16 -0.25 2.67
CA ASP A 1056 -0.26 -1.15 3.73
C ASP A 1056 0.76 -2.27 4.00
N VAL A 1057 1.77 -1.96 4.82
CA VAL A 1057 2.82 -2.93 5.19
C VAL A 1057 2.23 -4.00 6.12
N GLN A 1058 2.40 -5.26 5.73
CA GLN A 1058 1.91 -6.42 6.50
C GLN A 1058 3.00 -7.03 7.36
N ALA A 1059 4.26 -7.04 6.88
CA ALA A 1059 5.39 -7.61 7.60
C ALA A 1059 6.72 -7.04 7.07
N ILE A 1060 7.73 -6.98 7.94
CA ILE A 1060 9.11 -6.68 7.56
C ILE A 1060 10.00 -7.79 8.11
N TYR A 1061 10.61 -8.56 7.21
CA TYR A 1061 11.51 -9.65 7.57
C TYR A 1061 12.96 -9.19 7.45
N THR A 1062 13.81 -9.52 8.43
CA THR A 1062 15.26 -9.51 8.26
C THR A 1062 15.73 -10.78 7.60
N ILE A 1063 16.67 -10.65 6.65
CA ILE A 1063 17.28 -11.76 5.92
C ILE A 1063 18.81 -11.61 5.92
N ASN A 1064 19.52 -12.73 5.89
CA ASN A 1064 20.98 -12.73 5.72
C ASN A 1064 21.42 -13.90 4.83
N PRO A 1065 21.38 -13.78 3.50
CA PRO A 1065 21.70 -14.90 2.62
C PRO A 1065 23.22 -15.20 2.62
N LEU A 1066 23.59 -16.48 2.75
CA LEU A 1066 24.99 -16.94 2.88
C LEU A 1066 25.91 -16.44 1.76
N ARG A 1067 25.61 -16.79 0.50
CA ARG A 1067 26.49 -16.49 -0.63
C ARG A 1067 26.67 -14.99 -0.89
N PRO A 1068 25.62 -14.15 -0.85
CA PRO A 1068 25.79 -12.71 -0.95
C PRO A 1068 26.58 -12.13 0.23
N ALA A 1069 26.44 -12.66 1.45
CA ALA A 1069 27.22 -12.21 2.60
C ALA A 1069 28.72 -12.56 2.44
N GLU A 1070 29.05 -13.74 1.92
CA GLU A 1070 30.42 -14.12 1.58
C GLU A 1070 31.01 -13.25 0.46
N ALA A 1071 30.23 -12.93 -0.56
CA ALA A 1071 30.66 -12.07 -1.65
C ALA A 1071 30.92 -10.63 -1.17
N MET A 1072 30.03 -10.09 -0.34
CA MET A 1072 30.13 -8.74 0.22
C MET A 1072 31.36 -8.57 1.13
N LYS A 1073 31.89 -9.64 1.75
CA LYS A 1073 33.13 -9.58 2.56
C LYS A 1073 34.33 -9.07 1.78
N GLN A 1074 34.34 -9.23 0.45
CA GLN A 1074 35.40 -8.69 -0.42
C GLN A 1074 35.44 -7.15 -0.41
N HIS A 1075 34.37 -6.51 0.07
CA HIS A 1075 34.18 -5.06 0.10
C HIS A 1075 33.99 -4.51 1.52
N ASP A 1076 34.49 -5.20 2.54
CA ASP A 1076 34.38 -4.79 3.95
C ASP A 1076 35.03 -3.43 4.26
N ASN A 1077 36.06 -3.06 3.50
CA ASN A 1077 36.75 -1.77 3.59
C ASN A 1077 36.05 -0.64 2.81
N CYS A 1078 34.93 -0.92 2.11
CA CYS A 1078 34.20 0.10 1.37
C CYS A 1078 33.54 1.09 2.34
N ASN A 1079 33.85 2.38 2.19
CA ASN A 1079 33.32 3.47 3.02
C ASN A 1079 32.01 4.09 2.48
N ASN A 1080 31.55 3.68 1.29
CA ASN A 1080 30.38 4.22 0.61
C ASN A 1080 29.29 3.14 0.44
N VAL A 1081 28.72 2.69 1.56
CA VAL A 1081 27.66 1.68 1.58
C VAL A 1081 26.30 2.36 1.81
N THR A 1082 25.28 1.98 1.05
CA THR A 1082 23.93 2.58 1.11
C THR A 1082 22.85 1.51 1.10
N TYR A 1083 21.78 1.69 1.89
CA TYR A 1083 20.55 0.91 1.79
C TYR A 1083 19.73 1.40 0.61
N LEU A 1084 19.34 0.50 -0.29
CA LEU A 1084 18.53 0.82 -1.44
C LEU A 1084 17.41 -0.22 -1.64
N PHE A 1085 16.30 0.22 -2.22
CA PHE A 1085 15.17 -0.63 -2.59
C PHE A 1085 15.43 -1.37 -3.91
N HIS A 1086 14.94 -2.60 -3.99
CA HIS A 1086 14.89 -3.40 -5.20
C HIS A 1086 13.54 -4.11 -5.30
N GLY A 1087 12.75 -3.73 -6.30
CA GLY A 1087 11.46 -4.36 -6.57
C GLY A 1087 11.63 -5.62 -7.39
N THR A 1088 10.97 -6.70 -6.98
CA THR A 1088 11.02 -7.98 -7.69
C THR A 1088 9.70 -8.73 -7.58
N LYS A 1089 9.47 -9.67 -8.49
CA LYS A 1089 8.31 -10.55 -8.43
C LYS A 1089 8.51 -11.62 -7.36
N SER A 1090 7.43 -12.00 -6.67
CA SER A 1090 7.45 -13.02 -5.61
C SER A 1090 8.13 -14.34 -6.03
N GLN A 1091 8.00 -14.73 -7.30
CA GLN A 1091 8.55 -15.98 -7.84
C GLN A 1091 10.08 -16.00 -7.92
N ASN A 1092 10.72 -14.82 -7.96
CA ASN A 1092 12.17 -14.71 -8.04
C ASN A 1092 12.83 -14.76 -6.65
N LEU A 1093 12.07 -14.68 -5.55
CA LEU A 1093 12.64 -14.57 -4.21
C LEU A 1093 13.43 -15.82 -3.81
N LEU A 1094 13.00 -17.04 -4.18
CA LEU A 1094 13.74 -18.25 -3.85
C LEU A 1094 15.13 -18.29 -4.51
N SER A 1095 15.24 -17.84 -5.77
CA SER A 1095 16.53 -17.81 -6.46
C SER A 1095 17.43 -16.69 -5.90
N ILE A 1096 16.86 -15.52 -5.62
CA ILE A 1096 17.58 -14.37 -5.04
C ILE A 1096 18.10 -14.70 -3.64
N LEU A 1097 17.31 -15.34 -2.78
CA LEU A 1097 17.72 -15.71 -1.43
C LEU A 1097 18.84 -16.76 -1.42
N HIS A 1098 18.85 -17.68 -2.38
CA HIS A 1098 19.85 -18.74 -2.43
C HIS A 1098 21.13 -18.36 -3.21
N TYR A 1099 21.04 -17.56 -4.28
CA TYR A 1099 22.19 -17.22 -5.14
C TYR A 1099 22.56 -15.73 -5.16
N GLY A 1100 21.73 -14.85 -4.61
CA GLY A 1100 21.90 -13.39 -4.73
C GLY A 1100 21.26 -12.79 -5.98
N LEU A 1101 21.35 -11.46 -6.08
CA LEU A 1101 20.89 -10.70 -7.24
C LEU A 1101 21.91 -10.78 -8.37
N LYS A 1102 21.46 -11.13 -9.58
CA LYS A 1102 22.32 -11.26 -10.76
C LYS A 1102 22.22 -10.05 -11.68
N ALA A 1103 23.36 -9.59 -12.18
CA ALA A 1103 23.45 -8.54 -13.17
C ALA A 1103 23.00 -9.10 -14.52
N THR A 1104 21.85 -8.64 -14.99
CA THR A 1104 21.42 -8.88 -16.37
C THR A 1104 22.48 -8.38 -17.34
N PRO A 1105 22.82 -9.14 -18.40
CA PRO A 1105 23.81 -8.73 -19.41
C PRO A 1105 23.41 -7.43 -20.12
N SER A 1106 24.42 -6.76 -20.70
CA SER A 1106 24.63 -5.30 -20.72
C SER A 1106 23.58 -4.39 -21.31
N ASN A 1107 22.54 -4.99 -21.84
CA ASN A 1107 21.81 -4.43 -22.94
C ASN A 1107 20.31 -4.78 -22.72
N ALA A 1108 19.91 -5.69 -21.80
CA ALA A 1108 18.54 -6.25 -21.60
C ALA A 1108 17.34 -5.27 -21.85
N LEU A 1109 16.21 -5.77 -22.37
CA LEU A 1109 15.16 -5.03 -23.11
C LEU A 1109 14.78 -3.75 -22.35
N GLN A 1110 14.70 -2.60 -23.04
CA GLN A 1110 14.68 -1.23 -22.48
C GLN A 1110 13.61 -0.89 -21.41
N CYS A 1111 12.73 -1.82 -21.04
CA CYS A 1111 11.90 -1.64 -19.85
C CYS A 1111 12.74 -1.88 -18.58
N GLY A 1112 13.43 -0.84 -18.12
CA GLY A 1112 14.17 -0.83 -16.85
C GLY A 1112 15.70 -0.83 -16.95
N GLN A 1113 16.28 -0.72 -18.15
CA GLN A 1113 17.74 -0.58 -18.35
C GLN A 1113 18.13 0.61 -19.21
N ALA A 1114 17.55 1.78 -18.96
CA ALA A 1114 17.86 2.98 -19.75
C ALA A 1114 19.34 3.41 -19.66
N PHE A 1115 20.12 2.89 -18.71
CA PHE A 1115 21.42 3.45 -18.32
C PHE A 1115 22.56 2.41 -18.21
N GLY A 1116 22.44 1.24 -18.85
CA GLY A 1116 23.54 0.25 -19.01
C GLY A 1116 23.49 -0.98 -18.09
N LYS A 1117 24.55 -1.81 -18.15
CA LYS A 1117 24.65 -3.09 -17.40
C LYS A 1117 24.69 -2.90 -15.89
N GLY A 1118 23.86 -3.65 -15.17
CA GLY A 1118 24.02 -3.85 -13.73
C GLY A 1118 22.75 -4.32 -13.04
N VAL A 1119 22.80 -4.38 -11.72
CA VAL A 1119 21.63 -4.53 -10.85
C VAL A 1119 21.11 -3.14 -10.50
N TYR A 1120 19.82 -2.93 -10.73
CA TYR A 1120 19.15 -1.64 -10.55
C TYR A 1120 18.54 -1.52 -9.16
N PHE A 1121 18.73 -0.36 -8.56
CA PHE A 1121 18.24 0.01 -7.24
C PHE A 1121 17.67 1.41 -7.25
N ALA A 1122 16.81 1.71 -6.28
CA ALA A 1122 16.32 3.07 -6.04
C ALA A 1122 16.48 3.45 -4.56
N ASP A 1123 16.67 4.73 -4.30
CA ASP A 1123 16.65 5.32 -2.95
C ASP A 1123 15.23 5.62 -2.45
N THR A 1124 14.21 5.29 -3.24
CA THR A 1124 12.80 5.60 -3.01
C THR A 1124 11.91 4.37 -3.23
N PHE A 1125 10.94 4.16 -2.33
CA PHE A 1125 10.03 3.02 -2.41
C PHE A 1125 9.16 3.06 -3.68
N GLU A 1126 8.63 4.25 -4.01
CA GLU A 1126 7.74 4.50 -5.14
C GLU A 1126 8.32 4.02 -6.48
N LYS A 1127 9.63 4.21 -6.69
CA LYS A 1127 10.30 3.82 -7.93
C LYS A 1127 10.39 2.30 -8.09
N SER A 1128 10.71 1.60 -7.02
CA SER A 1128 10.89 0.14 -7.06
C SER A 1128 9.57 -0.63 -7.04
N GLU A 1129 8.49 -0.04 -6.51
CA GLU A 1129 7.19 -0.70 -6.34
C GLU A 1129 6.61 -1.22 -7.67
N GLY A 1130 6.77 -0.47 -8.77
CA GLY A 1130 6.27 -0.86 -10.09
C GLY A 1130 6.86 -2.17 -10.65
N TYR A 1131 7.94 -2.67 -10.06
CA TYR A 1131 8.59 -3.94 -10.43
C TYR A 1131 8.14 -5.12 -9.56
N CYS A 1132 7.34 -4.87 -8.51
CA CYS A 1132 6.78 -5.92 -7.65
C CYS A 1132 5.61 -6.62 -8.35
N GLY A 1133 5.46 -7.92 -8.08
CA GLY A 1133 4.36 -8.73 -8.59
C GLY A 1133 3.65 -9.51 -7.49
N GLN A 1134 2.30 -9.53 -7.55
CA GLN A 1134 1.47 -10.19 -6.54
C GLN A 1134 1.80 -11.68 -6.37
N SER A 1135 1.88 -12.09 -5.10
CA SER A 1135 2.08 -13.46 -4.66
C SER A 1135 0.79 -14.29 -4.70
N SER A 1136 0.85 -15.54 -4.24
CA SER A 1136 -0.32 -16.41 -4.18
C SER A 1136 -1.33 -15.96 -3.11
N GLN A 1137 -0.86 -15.25 -2.09
CA GLN A 1137 -1.69 -14.65 -1.03
C GLN A 1137 -2.08 -13.19 -1.30
N GLY A 1138 -1.75 -12.66 -2.49
CA GLY A 1138 -2.05 -11.26 -2.87
C GLY A 1138 -1.15 -10.23 -2.19
N LEU A 1139 0.07 -10.63 -1.78
CA LEU A 1139 1.09 -9.73 -1.23
C LEU A 1139 2.09 -9.31 -2.32
N ASN A 1140 2.64 -8.11 -2.18
CA ASN A 1140 3.82 -7.67 -2.91
C ASN A 1140 5.04 -7.72 -1.99
N TYR A 1141 6.20 -8.05 -2.56
CA TYR A 1141 7.46 -8.13 -1.82
C TYR A 1141 8.50 -7.17 -2.39
N MET A 1142 9.12 -6.40 -1.52
CA MET A 1142 10.20 -5.46 -1.83
C MET A 1142 11.46 -5.87 -1.07
N LEU A 1143 12.61 -5.87 -1.74
CA LEU A 1143 13.90 -6.08 -1.08
C LEU A 1143 14.50 -4.74 -0.65
N VAL A 1144 15.13 -4.74 0.52
CA VAL A 1144 16.08 -3.70 0.92
C VAL A 1144 17.46 -4.33 0.95
N CYS A 1145 18.41 -3.72 0.24
CA CYS A 1145 19.76 -4.23 0.09
C CYS A 1145 20.78 -3.23 0.63
N LYS A 1146 21.80 -3.71 1.34
CA LYS A 1146 23.05 -2.97 1.57
C LYS A 1146 23.89 -3.08 0.30
N VAL A 1147 24.22 -1.93 -0.29
CA VAL A 1147 24.95 -1.85 -1.55
C VAL A 1147 26.25 -1.07 -1.33
N ALA A 1148 27.39 -1.70 -1.56
CA ALA A 1148 28.70 -1.05 -1.57
C ALA A 1148 28.88 -0.27 -2.87
N LEU A 1149 28.45 0.99 -2.87
CA LEU A 1149 28.42 1.80 -4.08
C LEU A 1149 29.82 2.06 -4.66
N GLY A 1150 30.85 2.08 -3.81
CA GLY A 1150 32.22 2.35 -4.22
C GLY A 1150 32.35 3.71 -4.90
N TYR A 1151 33.10 3.77 -6.00
CA TYR A 1151 33.18 4.96 -6.84
C TYR A 1151 31.91 5.13 -7.68
N VAL A 1152 31.19 6.24 -7.44
CA VAL A 1152 29.91 6.55 -8.09
C VAL A 1152 30.09 7.54 -9.22
N LEU A 1153 29.73 7.14 -10.43
CA LEU A 1153 29.66 8.03 -11.59
C LEU A 1153 28.30 8.74 -11.61
N ASN A 1154 28.32 10.07 -11.44
CA ASN A 1154 27.16 10.97 -11.56
C ASN A 1154 27.15 11.65 -12.95
N LYS A 1155 26.93 10.88 -14.01
CA LYS A 1155 26.77 11.40 -15.39
C LYS A 1155 25.62 10.67 -16.07
N ASP A 1156 24.90 11.40 -16.92
CA ASP A 1156 23.80 10.86 -17.73
C ASP A 1156 24.30 10.19 -19.02
N ASP A 1157 25.51 10.55 -19.50
CA ASP A 1157 26.09 10.04 -20.75
C ASP A 1157 26.78 8.66 -20.64
N LEU A 1158 26.62 7.85 -21.68
CA LEU A 1158 27.23 6.52 -21.86
C LEU A 1158 28.65 6.64 -22.44
N GLU A 1159 29.63 7.14 -21.68
CA GLU A 1159 31.04 7.04 -22.11
C GLU A 1159 31.65 5.67 -21.73
N ALA A 1160 32.29 5.01 -22.70
CA ALA A 1160 32.83 3.66 -22.56
C ALA A 1160 34.13 3.56 -21.71
N LYS A 1161 34.73 4.69 -21.32
CA LYS A 1161 36.09 4.75 -20.73
C LYS A 1161 36.14 5.07 -19.22
N ASP A 1162 35.04 5.49 -18.60
CA ASP A 1162 35.05 5.85 -17.18
C ASP A 1162 35.07 4.60 -16.29
N LYS A 1163 36.11 4.46 -15.45
CA LYS A 1163 36.19 3.40 -14.42
C LYS A 1163 35.26 3.76 -13.27
N PHE A 1164 34.22 2.96 -13.04
CA PHE A 1164 33.29 3.14 -11.92
C PHE A 1164 32.67 1.83 -11.45
N ASP A 1165 32.35 1.79 -10.16
CA ASP A 1165 31.68 0.67 -9.48
C ASP A 1165 30.16 0.76 -9.63
N THR A 1166 29.61 1.96 -9.41
CA THR A 1166 28.18 2.25 -9.49
C THR A 1166 27.92 3.48 -10.36
N ARG A 1167 26.86 3.45 -11.15
CA ARG A 1167 26.33 4.62 -11.85
C ARG A 1167 25.10 5.13 -11.11
N LYS A 1168 25.03 6.43 -10.82
CA LYS A 1168 23.82 7.08 -10.31
C LYS A 1168 23.23 7.94 -11.43
N VAL A 1169 21.99 7.66 -11.78
CA VAL A 1169 21.19 8.48 -12.68
C VAL A 1169 20.33 9.38 -11.82
N SER A 1170 20.45 10.69 -12.04
CA SER A 1170 19.82 11.67 -11.15
C SER A 1170 18.41 12.03 -11.62
N GLY A 1171 17.42 11.73 -10.80
CA GLY A 1171 16.03 12.11 -11.04
C GLY A 1171 15.75 13.59 -10.83
N SER A 1172 14.58 14.05 -11.27
CA SER A 1172 14.09 15.41 -10.99
C SER A 1172 13.79 15.62 -9.51
N ARG A 1173 13.48 14.53 -8.80
CA ARG A 1173 13.31 14.48 -7.34
C ARG A 1173 14.26 13.45 -6.73
N GLU A 1174 14.81 13.80 -5.57
CA GLU A 1174 15.64 12.89 -4.78
C GLU A 1174 15.38 13.05 -3.28
N PRO A 1175 15.64 12.02 -2.45
CA PRO A 1175 15.64 12.17 -1.00
C PRO A 1175 16.65 13.23 -0.58
N CYS A 1176 16.24 14.16 0.28
CA CYS A 1176 17.13 15.19 0.79
C CYS A 1176 18.38 14.56 1.46
N PRO A 1177 19.61 14.83 0.98
CA PRO A 1177 20.82 14.20 1.51
C PRO A 1177 21.01 14.43 3.01
N TYR A 1178 20.63 15.62 3.48
CA TYR A 1178 20.70 16.00 4.88
C TYR A 1178 19.83 15.11 5.77
N GLY A 1179 18.72 14.54 5.28
CA GLY A 1179 17.85 13.65 6.04
C GLY A 1179 18.29 12.19 6.10
N SER A 1180 19.52 11.87 5.69
CA SER A 1180 20.03 10.49 5.65
C SER A 1180 20.55 10.02 7.01
N LEU A 1181 20.23 8.78 7.36
CA LEU A 1181 20.67 8.10 8.58
C LEU A 1181 21.84 7.15 8.28
N THR A 1182 22.70 6.93 9.27
CA THR A 1182 23.76 5.91 9.20
C THR A 1182 23.47 4.79 10.17
N ILE A 1183 23.54 3.56 9.68
CA ILE A 1183 23.29 2.35 10.46
C ILE A 1183 24.42 1.36 10.19
N ASP A 1184 25.28 1.14 11.18
CA ASP A 1184 26.45 0.25 11.12
C ASP A 1184 27.35 0.49 9.89
N GLY A 1185 27.55 1.76 9.53
CA GLY A 1185 28.37 2.19 8.38
C GLY A 1185 27.66 2.25 7.03
N ALA A 1186 26.38 1.86 6.95
CA ALA A 1186 25.57 2.01 5.75
C ALA A 1186 24.58 3.19 5.87
N THR A 1187 24.47 3.98 4.79
CA THR A 1187 23.58 5.16 4.71
C THR A 1187 22.17 4.76 4.29
N MET A 1188 21.13 5.24 4.96
CA MET A 1188 19.72 5.06 4.60
C MET A 1188 19.11 6.43 4.25
N PRO A 1189 18.64 6.65 3.01
CA PRO A 1189 18.18 7.96 2.53
C PRO A 1189 16.74 8.26 2.98
N THR A 1190 16.55 8.49 4.28
CA THR A 1190 15.23 8.72 4.90
C THR A 1190 14.69 10.15 4.74
N GLY A 1191 15.40 11.02 4.02
CA GLY A 1191 15.01 12.41 3.81
C GLY A 1191 13.73 12.55 2.98
N PRO A 1192 12.97 13.65 3.13
CA PRO A 1192 11.84 13.93 2.26
C PRO A 1192 12.31 14.12 0.82
N LEU A 1193 11.45 13.75 -0.14
CA LEU A 1193 11.68 13.98 -1.56
C LEU A 1193 11.68 15.49 -1.86
N VAL A 1194 12.81 16.01 -2.33
CA VAL A 1194 13.00 17.40 -2.75
C VAL A 1194 13.21 17.48 -4.26
N ASN A 1195 12.80 18.59 -4.87
CA ASN A 1195 13.15 18.87 -6.26
C ASN A 1195 14.63 19.25 -6.32
N ARG A 1196 15.34 18.76 -7.33
CA ARG A 1196 16.74 19.12 -7.56
C ARG A 1196 16.83 20.60 -7.97
N SER A 1197 17.45 21.42 -7.12
CA SER A 1197 17.65 22.85 -7.39
C SER A 1197 18.86 23.06 -8.32
N ASN A 1198 18.61 23.64 -9.49
CA ASN A 1198 19.61 24.19 -10.42
C ASN A 1198 20.60 23.19 -11.06
N GLY A 1199 20.12 22.52 -12.09
CA GLY A 1199 20.90 22.25 -13.29
C GLY A 1199 19.95 22.38 -14.47
N LYS A 1200 20.31 23.12 -15.53
CA LYS A 1200 19.62 22.94 -16.82
C LYS A 1200 19.70 21.44 -17.10
N PRO A 1201 18.58 20.75 -17.39
CA PRO A 1201 18.66 19.35 -17.69
C PRO A 1201 19.62 19.21 -18.88
N THR A 1202 20.69 18.44 -18.69
CA THR A 1202 21.70 18.18 -19.72
C THR A 1202 21.08 17.44 -20.92
N HIS A 1203 19.89 16.86 -20.74
CA HIS A 1203 19.10 16.17 -21.76
C HIS A 1203 17.64 16.66 -21.84
N TRP A 1204 16.99 16.39 -22.97
CA TRP A 1204 15.57 16.67 -23.21
C TRP A 1204 14.61 15.84 -22.33
N TRP A 1205 15.11 14.81 -21.63
CA TRP A 1205 14.35 13.94 -20.74
C TRP A 1205 15.15 13.60 -19.48
N GLN A 1206 14.52 13.70 -18.31
CA GLN A 1206 15.08 13.35 -17.00
C GLN A 1206 14.11 12.41 -16.27
N PRO A 1207 14.57 11.31 -15.64
CA PRO A 1207 13.68 10.44 -14.88
C PRO A 1207 13.12 11.17 -13.64
N PRO A 1208 11.93 10.80 -13.14
CA PRO A 1208 11.33 11.46 -12.00
C PRO A 1208 12.07 11.20 -10.66
N LEU A 1209 12.72 10.04 -10.53
CA LEU A 1209 13.38 9.56 -9.31
C LEU A 1209 14.75 8.97 -9.66
N ASN A 1210 15.66 8.95 -8.68
CA ASN A 1210 17.02 8.43 -8.84
C ASN A 1210 17.04 6.92 -9.14
N GLU A 1211 18.07 6.49 -9.89
CA GLU A 1211 18.41 5.09 -10.09
C GLU A 1211 19.90 4.84 -9.83
N PHE A 1212 20.21 3.72 -9.20
CA PHE A 1212 21.58 3.27 -8.95
C PHE A 1212 21.82 1.94 -9.67
N ILE A 1213 22.83 1.90 -10.54
CA ILE A 1213 23.17 0.74 -11.35
C ILE A 1213 24.54 0.23 -10.90
N VAL A 1214 24.54 -0.93 -10.25
CA VAL A 1214 25.74 -1.58 -9.70
C VAL A 1214 26.22 -2.65 -10.68
N LYS A 1215 27.48 -2.55 -11.14
CA LYS A 1215 28.02 -3.48 -12.15
C LYS A 1215 28.34 -4.87 -11.60
N ASP A 1216 28.83 -4.91 -10.37
CA ASP A 1216 29.37 -6.09 -9.72
C ASP A 1216 28.39 -6.62 -8.67
N GLU A 1217 27.97 -7.88 -8.85
CA GLU A 1217 27.03 -8.57 -7.97
C GLU A 1217 27.61 -8.78 -6.56
N THR A 1218 28.95 -8.84 -6.42
CA THR A 1218 29.61 -9.06 -5.13
C THR A 1218 29.48 -7.86 -4.18
N ARG A 1219 29.05 -6.70 -4.68
CA ARG A 1219 28.84 -5.46 -3.90
C ARG A 1219 27.45 -5.36 -3.27
N ILE A 1220 26.63 -6.41 -3.35
CA ILE A 1220 25.20 -6.38 -3.03
C ILE A 1220 24.87 -7.42 -1.97
N LEU A 1221 24.27 -6.97 -0.86
CA LEU A 1221 23.75 -7.83 0.20
C LEU A 1221 22.28 -7.52 0.49
N PRO A 1222 21.33 -8.39 0.10
CA PRO A 1222 19.94 -8.29 0.56
C PRO A 1222 19.86 -8.47 2.08
N VAL A 1223 19.17 -7.58 2.78
CA VAL A 1223 19.10 -7.57 4.25
C VAL A 1223 17.69 -7.54 4.83
N MET A 1224 16.69 -7.08 4.07
CA MET A 1224 15.29 -7.12 4.50
C MET A 1224 14.33 -7.40 3.34
N ILE A 1225 13.17 -7.96 3.67
CA ILE A 1225 12.01 -8.12 2.78
C ILE A 1225 10.82 -7.39 3.41
N ILE A 1226 10.20 -6.49 2.67
CA ILE A 1226 8.96 -5.82 3.06
C ILE A 1226 7.81 -6.49 2.31
N ALA A 1227 6.84 -7.02 3.04
CA ALA A 1227 5.59 -7.55 2.50
C ALA A 1227 4.50 -6.48 2.66
N PHE A 1228 3.84 -6.10 1.56
CA PHE A 1228 2.85 -5.01 1.56
C PHE A 1228 1.69 -5.25 0.60
N LYS A 1229 0.61 -4.50 0.81
CA LYS A 1229 -0.55 -4.39 -0.09
C LYS A 1229 -0.73 -2.95 -0.55
N ASN A 1230 -1.26 -2.82 -1.77
CA ASN A 1230 -1.58 -1.54 -2.41
C ASN A 1230 -3.05 -1.19 -2.27
#